data_AF-A0AB74UZ69-F1
#
_entry.id   AF-A0AB74UZ69-F1
#
_cell.length_a   1.000
_cell.length_b   1.000
_cell.length_c   1.000
_cell.angle_alpha   90.00
_cell.angle_beta   90.00
_cell.angle_gamma   90.00
#
_symmetry.space_group_name_H-M   'P 1'
#
loop_
_entity.id
_entity.type
_entity.pdbx_description
1 polymer ?
#
loop_
_entity_poly.entity_id
_entity_poly.type
_entity_poly.pdbx_seq_one_letter_code
_entity_poly.pdbx_strand_id
1 'polypeptide(L)'
;MASIERTAYPLFKRHPSTDELEQVYTPTDDELSLAIKQVRESARRLSFLLLLKGFQRLGYFPVVEDVPVAIMRCVRDGLRLSGHARPAALEPRTLYRYHAAIRRWLGVTAFRDRGMHVATRAMGAAAQVMDHPADLINASIEQLVKDKIELPAFSTLDRMARRIRALVNQRLFNLVQQRLSPDEVGQLDALLHVESGRRQSPLQLIKQLPKRSSLQHFQRLIEHIGRLSNLVGEAHLLAGVPETKIKHFAAEAKALDAAELRDFGPPKRHLLLLSLIHRARIQARDDLAMMYIKRMSNLHRRGKDELERLRVRHREKTESIVATLTDVIQVLDTHPSDTEAGREIRQLLSKRGGIEALQEDCAAINAYSGDNYYPLLWKFYKSHRATVFRMVRLLELSSTSEDRSLVDALALVLEHESRRGDWIDEPVDLAFANERWRRVVSHRTEDGTVRLHRRHLEVCVFSCLANELKTGDMAIDGSEEYADYRGQLLTWDECESRLVDYCGQLGLATDAPTFVARLREELTRTADEIDAAYPDNNQIVIDDRGVPVLKRVVAKEPTDSAKALETAILQRMPERNILDILCNVTHWVNFPRHFGPLSGSDPKLERATERYILTAFTYGSNLGPVQAARHFRGAVTPHMLSFVNRRHINGKKLDLAIKDIINAYNTLHLPKVWGNGKSAAADGTKYDMRDQNLMAEYHIRYGGYGGIAYHHVSDTYVALFSHFIPSGVWEAIYIIEGLLKNKSDLQPDTVHADTQGQSAPVFALSHLLGIKLMPRIRNWQDLKFFRPSADTRYEHIDTLFKDTIDWALIETHWKDLMRVVLSITAGKVSSVTLLRKLGNNSRKNRLYQAFRELGRVVRTTFLLRYISDLDLREKITASTNKVEAYNGFAKWNFFGGEGVITDNDPEEQEKTVKYNDLVTNAIIFSNAVDLTRILRELAAEGWKPKREDVALMSPYMTGHIKRFGDYLIDIEAVPEPFVVELALE
;
A
#
# COMPACT_ATOMS: atom_id res chain seq x y z
N MET A 1 7.28 3.69 -29.78
CA MET A 1 8.73 3.93 -29.60
C MET A 1 8.94 3.89 -28.09
N ALA A 2 9.91 3.13 -27.59
CA ALA A 2 10.39 3.35 -26.23
C ALA A 2 11.36 4.55 -26.25
N SER A 3 11.25 5.45 -25.27
CA SER A 3 12.35 6.39 -25.01
C SER A 3 13.50 5.63 -24.34
N ILE A 4 14.74 5.92 -24.73
CA ILE A 4 15.95 5.33 -24.13
C ILE A 4 15.98 5.53 -22.62
N GLU A 5 15.51 6.70 -22.16
CA GLU A 5 15.44 7.10 -20.76
C GLU A 5 14.46 6.26 -19.94
N ARG A 6 13.58 5.46 -20.56
CA ARG A 6 12.64 4.56 -19.87
C ARG A 6 13.18 3.14 -19.71
N THR A 7 14.39 2.89 -20.19
CA THR A 7 14.98 1.54 -20.22
C THR A 7 16.20 1.48 -19.32
N ALA A 8 16.62 0.27 -18.96
CA ALA A 8 17.89 -0.02 -18.32
C ALA A 8 19.07 0.07 -19.30
N TYR A 9 18.87 0.69 -20.48
CA TYR A 9 19.94 0.87 -21.44
C TYR A 9 20.98 1.84 -20.86
N PRO A 10 22.24 1.40 -20.74
CA PRO A 10 23.23 2.15 -19.99
C PRO A 10 23.68 3.40 -20.75
N LEU A 11 23.81 4.51 -20.00
CA LEU A 11 24.26 5.81 -20.45
C LEU A 11 25.32 6.33 -19.47
N PHE A 12 26.21 7.19 -19.95
CA PHE A 12 27.07 7.94 -19.05
C PHE A 12 26.22 8.87 -18.17
N LYS A 13 26.54 8.92 -16.87
CA LYS A 13 25.97 9.95 -16.00
C LYS A 13 26.52 11.31 -16.43
N ARG A 14 25.65 12.33 -16.47
CA ARG A 14 26.07 13.72 -16.78
C ARG A 14 27.09 14.24 -15.76
N HIS A 15 26.92 13.85 -14.49
CA HIS A 15 27.81 14.22 -13.38
C HIS A 15 28.13 12.95 -12.55
N PRO A 16 29.17 12.17 -12.92
CA PRO A 16 29.61 11.03 -12.10
C PRO A 16 30.19 11.54 -10.77
N SER A 17 29.91 10.83 -9.67
CA SER A 17 30.50 11.15 -8.37
C SER A 17 31.99 10.83 -8.34
N THR A 18 32.73 11.42 -7.39
CA THR A 18 34.16 11.15 -7.19
C THR A 18 34.41 9.66 -6.94
N ASP A 19 33.63 9.03 -6.04
CA ASP A 19 33.71 7.58 -5.77
C ASP A 19 33.49 6.74 -7.04
N GLU A 20 32.56 7.13 -7.92
CA GLU A 20 32.29 6.40 -9.16
C GLU A 20 33.44 6.57 -10.16
N LEU A 21 34.01 7.77 -10.26
CA LEU A 21 35.24 8.00 -11.03
C LEU A 21 36.36 7.10 -10.54
N GLU A 22 36.57 7.03 -9.22
CA GLU A 22 37.62 6.21 -8.62
C GLU A 22 37.40 4.71 -8.83
N GLN A 23 36.22 4.18 -8.52
CA GLN A 23 35.98 2.73 -8.54
C GLN A 23 35.78 2.17 -9.95
N VAL A 24 35.14 2.93 -10.84
CA VAL A 24 34.69 2.40 -12.14
C VAL A 24 35.63 2.81 -13.27
N TYR A 25 36.07 4.07 -13.28
CA TYR A 25 36.77 4.65 -14.42
C TYR A 25 38.28 4.70 -14.26
N THR A 26 38.83 4.62 -13.04
CA THR A 26 40.27 4.51 -12.83
C THR A 26 40.81 3.21 -13.46
N PRO A 27 41.78 3.29 -14.38
CA PRO A 27 42.44 2.11 -14.93
C PRO A 27 43.23 1.35 -13.85
N THR A 28 43.03 0.04 -13.80
CA THR A 28 43.84 -0.88 -12.98
C THR A 28 45.18 -1.18 -13.65
N ASP A 29 46.14 -1.70 -12.88
CA ASP A 29 47.47 -2.04 -13.40
C ASP A 29 47.44 -3.05 -14.56
N ASP A 30 46.50 -4.00 -14.52
CA ASP A 30 46.29 -4.98 -15.60
C ASP A 30 45.78 -4.32 -16.89
N GLU A 31 44.89 -3.34 -16.78
CA GLU A 31 44.33 -2.61 -17.91
C GLU A 31 45.35 -1.65 -18.52
N LEU A 32 46.18 -1.01 -17.68
CA LEU A 32 47.31 -0.19 -18.11
C LEU A 32 48.32 -1.06 -18.89
N SER A 33 48.64 -2.24 -18.36
CA SER A 33 49.52 -3.21 -19.01
C SER A 33 48.97 -3.69 -20.36
N LEU A 34 47.66 -3.96 -20.43
CA LEU A 34 46.97 -4.29 -21.67
C LEU A 34 47.08 -3.14 -22.70
N ALA A 35 46.82 -1.90 -22.28
CA ALA A 35 46.89 -0.74 -23.17
C ALA A 35 48.32 -0.52 -23.71
N ILE A 36 49.35 -0.71 -22.89
CA ILE A 36 50.76 -0.62 -23.29
C ILE A 36 51.11 -1.71 -24.32
N LYS A 37 50.62 -2.94 -24.11
CA LYS A 37 50.85 -4.08 -25.01
C LYS A 37 50.16 -3.92 -26.36
N GLN A 38 48.97 -3.32 -26.39
CA GLN A 38 48.18 -3.17 -27.61
C GLN A 38 48.49 -1.88 -28.39
N VAL A 39 48.93 -0.82 -27.72
CA VAL A 39 49.07 0.53 -28.29
C VAL A 39 50.38 1.18 -27.88
N ARG A 40 51.15 1.68 -28.86
CA ARG A 40 52.47 2.32 -28.62
C ARG A 40 52.36 3.80 -28.24
N GLU A 41 51.50 4.57 -28.91
CA GLU A 41 51.36 6.01 -28.70
C GLU A 41 50.48 6.35 -27.50
N SER A 42 50.91 7.32 -26.68
CA SER A 42 50.22 7.77 -25.47
C SER A 42 48.81 8.34 -25.73
N ALA A 43 48.63 9.16 -26.76
CA ALA A 43 47.31 9.70 -27.12
C ALA A 43 46.32 8.61 -27.58
N ARG A 44 46.81 7.57 -28.27
CA ARG A 44 46.02 6.41 -28.68
C ARG A 44 45.75 5.44 -27.52
N ARG A 45 46.64 5.37 -26.51
CA ARG A 45 46.39 4.63 -25.26
C ARG A 45 45.24 5.24 -24.47
N LEU A 46 45.16 6.57 -24.44
CA LEU A 46 44.02 7.28 -23.84
C LEU A 46 42.71 6.90 -24.55
N SER A 47 42.65 6.96 -25.88
CA SER A 47 41.44 6.52 -26.63
C SER A 47 41.10 5.05 -26.40
N PHE A 48 42.09 4.16 -26.33
CA PHE A 48 41.88 2.73 -26.05
C PHE A 48 41.29 2.50 -24.65
N LEU A 49 41.82 3.17 -23.62
CA LEU A 49 41.31 3.04 -22.25
C LEU A 49 39.92 3.68 -22.07
N LEU A 50 39.63 4.80 -22.75
CA LEU A 50 38.29 5.37 -22.75
C LEU A 50 37.27 4.40 -23.39
N LEU A 51 37.66 3.70 -24.46
CA LEU A 51 36.82 2.65 -25.06
C LEU A 51 36.67 1.44 -24.13
N LEU A 52 37.74 1.01 -23.44
CA LEU A 52 37.70 -0.12 -22.51
C LEU A 52 36.80 0.18 -21.29
N LYS A 53 37.05 1.32 -20.62
CA LYS A 53 36.26 1.77 -19.47
C LYS A 53 34.82 2.10 -19.86
N GLY A 54 34.65 2.73 -21.02
CA GLY A 54 33.34 2.94 -21.62
C GLY A 54 32.59 1.62 -21.83
N PHE A 55 33.24 0.61 -22.41
CA PHE A 55 32.62 -0.70 -22.64
C PHE A 55 32.30 -1.44 -21.34
N GLN A 56 33.20 -1.44 -20.35
CA GLN A 56 32.93 -2.09 -19.06
C GLN A 56 31.71 -1.48 -18.36
N ARG A 57 31.50 -0.17 -18.51
CA ARG A 57 30.34 0.52 -17.94
C ARG A 57 29.07 0.36 -18.77
N LEU A 58 29.18 0.47 -20.09
CA LEU A 58 28.03 0.59 -20.99
C LEU A 58 27.66 -0.73 -21.68
N GLY A 59 28.54 -1.73 -21.71
CA GLY A 59 28.32 -2.97 -22.47
C GLY A 59 28.30 -2.79 -24.00
N TYR A 60 28.61 -1.59 -24.51
CA TYR A 60 28.83 -1.27 -25.93
C TYR A 60 29.96 -0.25 -26.07
N PHE A 61 30.49 -0.09 -27.28
CA PHE A 61 31.56 0.87 -27.55
C PHE A 61 30.99 2.29 -27.75
N PRO A 62 31.33 3.26 -26.87
CA PRO A 62 30.90 4.65 -27.05
C PRO A 62 31.71 5.35 -28.13
N VAL A 63 31.17 6.45 -28.63
CA VAL A 63 31.96 7.45 -29.38
C VAL A 63 32.86 8.16 -28.36
N VAL A 64 34.15 8.27 -28.65
CA VAL A 64 35.15 8.76 -27.68
C VAL A 64 34.90 10.24 -27.33
N GLU A 65 34.39 10.99 -28.30
CA GLU A 65 34.01 12.40 -28.19
C GLU A 65 32.80 12.62 -27.25
N ASP A 66 31.93 11.61 -27.10
CA ASP A 66 30.74 11.68 -26.24
C ASP A 66 31.05 11.33 -24.76
N VAL A 67 32.29 10.94 -24.45
CA VAL A 67 32.70 10.61 -23.07
C VAL A 67 32.79 11.88 -22.23
N PRO A 68 32.09 11.96 -21.08
CA PRO A 68 32.16 13.12 -20.19
C PRO A 68 33.59 13.52 -19.81
N VAL A 69 33.83 14.83 -19.79
CA VAL A 69 35.16 15.41 -19.48
C VAL A 69 35.70 14.93 -18.14
N ALA A 70 34.83 14.71 -17.14
CA ALA A 70 35.23 14.18 -15.83
C ALA A 70 35.82 12.76 -15.92
N ILE A 71 35.21 11.88 -16.72
CA ILE A 71 35.70 10.51 -16.97
C ILE A 71 37.00 10.56 -17.77
N MET A 72 37.04 11.42 -18.80
CA MET A 72 38.25 11.62 -19.59
C MET A 72 39.44 12.06 -18.73
N ARG A 73 39.20 13.00 -17.80
CA ARG A 73 40.21 13.48 -16.84
C ARG A 73 40.68 12.34 -15.94
N CYS A 74 39.78 11.59 -15.31
CA CYS A 74 40.11 10.46 -14.44
C CYS A 74 41.00 9.43 -15.14
N VAL A 75 40.63 8.97 -16.34
CA VAL A 75 41.42 7.99 -17.11
C VAL A 75 42.79 8.54 -17.51
N ARG A 76 42.84 9.83 -17.87
CA ARG A 76 44.09 10.51 -18.23
C ARG A 76 45.04 10.65 -17.05
N ASP A 77 44.52 10.98 -15.87
CA ASP A 77 45.29 11.11 -14.65
C ASP A 77 45.85 9.74 -14.22
N GLY A 78 45.08 8.67 -14.39
CA GLY A 78 45.55 7.29 -14.22
C GLY A 78 46.69 6.89 -15.16
N LEU A 79 46.74 7.46 -16.38
CA LEU A 79 47.86 7.30 -17.31
C LEU A 79 49.07 8.22 -17.04
N ARG A 80 48.98 9.11 -16.04
CA ARG A 80 49.98 10.13 -15.72
C ARG A 80 50.34 11.03 -16.91
N LEU A 81 49.35 11.35 -17.76
CA LEU A 81 49.52 12.25 -18.90
C LEU A 81 49.32 13.71 -18.49
N SER A 82 49.86 14.66 -19.27
CA SER A 82 49.70 16.09 -19.00
C SER A 82 48.22 16.52 -19.11
N GLY A 83 47.84 17.57 -18.38
CA GLY A 83 46.48 18.13 -18.36
C GLY A 83 45.98 18.66 -19.72
N HIS A 84 46.83 18.73 -20.74
CA HIS A 84 46.49 19.14 -22.10
C HIS A 84 46.38 17.96 -23.08
N ALA A 85 46.68 16.73 -22.66
CA ALA A 85 46.57 15.55 -23.52
C ALA A 85 45.10 15.30 -23.91
N ARG A 86 44.87 15.09 -25.21
CA ARG A 86 43.55 14.78 -25.80
C ARG A 86 43.56 13.36 -26.39
N PRO A 87 42.40 12.68 -26.41
CA PRO A 87 42.28 11.40 -27.10
C PRO A 87 42.57 11.57 -28.60
N ALA A 88 43.29 10.60 -29.18
CA ALA A 88 43.54 10.57 -30.62
C ALA A 88 42.27 10.15 -31.39
N ALA A 89 42.01 10.81 -32.53
CA ALA A 89 41.03 10.35 -33.50
C ALA A 89 41.43 8.98 -34.06
N LEU A 90 40.49 8.05 -34.14
CA LEU A 90 40.74 6.66 -34.51
C LEU A 90 40.20 6.35 -35.90
N GLU A 91 41.06 5.84 -36.78
CA GLU A 91 40.62 5.30 -38.07
C GLU A 91 39.80 4.01 -37.90
N PRO A 92 38.85 3.71 -38.81
CA PRO A 92 37.97 2.54 -38.69
C PRO A 92 38.71 1.20 -38.51
N ARG A 93 39.86 1.02 -39.18
CA ARG A 93 40.68 -0.20 -39.06
C ARG A 93 41.29 -0.35 -37.66
N THR A 94 41.76 0.75 -37.08
CA THR A 94 42.33 0.77 -35.73
C THR A 94 41.25 0.55 -34.68
N LEU A 95 40.11 1.20 -34.85
CA LEU A 95 38.93 1.04 -33.99
C LEU A 95 38.42 -0.41 -33.98
N TYR A 96 38.36 -1.07 -35.15
CA TYR A 96 38.04 -2.50 -35.26
C TYR A 96 39.02 -3.38 -34.47
N ARG A 97 40.34 -3.13 -34.59
CA ARG A 97 41.37 -3.86 -33.83
C ARG A 97 41.21 -3.68 -32.33
N TYR A 98 40.93 -2.45 -31.89
CA TYR A 98 40.73 -2.14 -30.47
C TYR A 98 39.49 -2.85 -29.92
N HIS A 99 38.36 -2.80 -30.64
CA HIS A 99 37.15 -3.50 -30.25
C HIS A 99 37.39 -5.02 -30.15
N ALA A 100 38.13 -5.62 -31.09
CA ALA A 100 38.45 -7.04 -31.03
C ALA A 100 39.35 -7.40 -29.83
N ALA A 101 40.32 -6.55 -29.49
CA ALA A 101 41.18 -6.75 -28.33
C ALA A 101 40.40 -6.63 -27.01
N ILE A 102 39.55 -5.61 -26.89
CA ILE A 102 38.71 -5.38 -25.70
C ILE A 102 37.70 -6.52 -25.50
N ARG A 103 37.00 -6.94 -26.56
CA ARG A 103 36.07 -8.09 -26.50
C ARG A 103 36.75 -9.37 -26.01
N ARG A 104 37.95 -9.67 -26.53
CA ARG A 104 38.73 -10.84 -26.12
C ARG A 104 39.15 -10.76 -24.65
N TRP A 105 39.57 -9.58 -24.20
CA TRP A 105 39.95 -9.34 -22.81
C TRP A 105 38.79 -9.54 -21.84
N LEU A 106 37.61 -9.01 -22.16
CA LEU A 106 36.42 -9.08 -21.31
C LEU A 106 35.65 -10.40 -21.44
N GLY A 107 36.01 -11.26 -22.39
CA GLY A 107 35.26 -12.49 -22.69
C GLY A 107 33.86 -12.23 -23.24
N VAL A 108 33.70 -11.15 -24.03
CA VAL A 108 32.41 -10.70 -24.57
C VAL A 108 32.32 -10.99 -26.07
N THR A 109 31.18 -11.49 -26.51
CA THR A 109 30.89 -11.76 -27.94
C THR A 109 30.19 -10.57 -28.60
N ALA A 110 30.37 -10.41 -29.92
CA ALA A 110 29.74 -9.31 -30.65
C ALA A 110 28.25 -9.58 -30.86
N PHE A 111 27.42 -8.53 -30.81
CA PHE A 111 25.97 -8.65 -30.98
C PHE A 111 25.57 -9.37 -32.28
N ARG A 112 26.31 -9.14 -33.37
CA ARG A 112 26.02 -9.69 -34.69
C ARG A 112 26.12 -11.21 -34.79
N ASP A 113 26.82 -11.87 -33.86
CA ASP A 113 27.09 -13.31 -33.94
C ASP A 113 25.92 -14.13 -33.38
N ARG A 114 25.42 -13.80 -32.17
CA ARG A 114 24.28 -14.48 -31.53
C ARG A 114 23.28 -13.55 -30.82
N GLY A 115 23.63 -12.27 -30.65
CA GLY A 115 22.84 -11.33 -29.85
C GLY A 115 21.41 -11.14 -30.35
N MET A 116 21.19 -11.12 -31.67
CA MET A 116 19.84 -10.97 -32.24
C MET A 116 18.90 -12.12 -31.84
N HIS A 117 19.38 -13.36 -31.83
CA HIS A 117 18.60 -14.53 -31.41
C HIS A 117 18.29 -14.51 -29.92
N VAL A 118 19.30 -14.18 -29.09
CA VAL A 118 19.14 -14.09 -27.63
C VAL A 118 18.14 -13.00 -27.26
N ALA A 119 18.29 -11.80 -27.83
CA ALA A 119 17.38 -10.68 -27.60
C ALA A 119 15.95 -11.00 -28.07
N THR A 120 15.79 -11.65 -29.23
CA THR A 120 14.47 -12.02 -29.75
C THR A 120 13.77 -13.05 -28.86
N ARG A 121 14.49 -14.05 -28.35
CA ARG A 121 13.95 -15.05 -27.42
C ARG A 121 13.54 -14.40 -26.09
N ALA A 122 14.40 -13.56 -25.52
CA ALA A 122 14.12 -12.87 -24.26
C ALA A 122 12.92 -11.93 -24.38
N MET A 123 12.89 -11.07 -25.41
CA MET A 123 11.75 -10.20 -25.70
C MET A 123 10.48 -10.99 -26.01
N GLY A 124 10.59 -12.12 -26.73
CA GLY A 124 9.46 -12.96 -27.08
C GLY A 124 8.80 -13.61 -25.88
N ALA A 125 9.60 -14.11 -24.93
CA ALA A 125 9.11 -14.64 -23.66
C ALA A 125 8.47 -13.53 -22.80
N ALA A 126 9.15 -12.39 -22.66
CA ALA A 126 8.63 -11.26 -21.90
C ALA A 126 7.32 -10.72 -22.50
N ALA A 127 7.21 -10.62 -23.82
CA ALA A 127 6.03 -10.08 -24.52
C ALA A 127 4.77 -10.92 -24.37
N GLN A 128 4.86 -12.19 -23.94
CA GLN A 128 3.68 -12.99 -23.61
C GLN A 128 2.95 -12.39 -22.40
N VAL A 129 3.68 -11.91 -21.40
CA VAL A 129 3.12 -11.47 -20.11
C VAL A 129 3.10 -9.95 -19.99
N MET A 130 4.10 -9.28 -20.58
CA MET A 130 4.32 -7.83 -20.51
C MET A 130 3.91 -7.12 -21.80
N ASP A 131 3.47 -5.87 -21.68
CA ASP A 131 3.08 -5.04 -22.82
C ASP A 131 3.91 -3.77 -23.01
N HIS A 132 4.63 -3.31 -21.98
CA HIS A 132 5.40 -2.08 -22.09
C HIS A 132 6.70 -2.34 -22.89
N PRO A 133 6.99 -1.58 -23.97
CA PRO A 133 8.19 -1.81 -24.78
C PRO A 133 9.51 -1.73 -23.98
N ALA A 134 9.55 -0.88 -22.95
CA ALA A 134 10.72 -0.78 -22.09
C ALA A 134 11.01 -2.09 -21.34
N ASP A 135 9.98 -2.81 -20.88
CA ASP A 135 10.16 -4.08 -20.16
C ASP A 135 10.76 -5.13 -21.08
N LEU A 136 10.36 -5.15 -22.35
CA LEU A 136 10.93 -6.05 -23.37
C LEU A 136 12.40 -5.72 -23.62
N ILE A 137 12.73 -4.45 -23.74
CA ILE A 137 14.11 -3.98 -23.90
C ILE A 137 14.94 -4.36 -22.68
N ASN A 138 14.43 -4.13 -21.46
CA ASN A 138 15.11 -4.46 -20.21
C ASN A 138 15.37 -5.97 -20.09
N ALA A 139 14.38 -6.81 -20.38
CA ALA A 139 14.55 -8.26 -20.39
C ALA A 139 15.61 -8.71 -21.40
N SER A 140 15.70 -8.04 -22.56
CA SER A 140 16.75 -8.32 -23.53
C SER A 140 18.14 -7.88 -23.06
N ILE A 141 18.24 -6.71 -22.44
CA ILE A 141 19.51 -6.19 -21.90
C ILE A 141 20.02 -7.13 -20.81
N GLU A 142 19.16 -7.50 -19.86
CA GLU A 142 19.49 -8.42 -18.78
C GLU A 142 20.06 -9.74 -19.33
N GLN A 143 19.38 -10.33 -20.31
CA GLN A 143 19.84 -11.58 -20.91
C GLN A 143 21.14 -11.43 -21.72
N LEU A 144 21.30 -10.33 -22.48
CA LEU A 144 22.53 -10.05 -23.24
C LEU A 144 23.73 -9.85 -22.30
N VAL A 145 23.55 -9.12 -21.20
CA VAL A 145 24.59 -8.91 -20.18
C VAL A 145 24.94 -10.23 -19.51
N LYS A 146 23.94 -11.04 -19.12
CA LYS A 146 24.13 -12.36 -18.51
C LYS A 146 24.91 -13.32 -19.41
N ASP A 147 24.62 -13.31 -20.71
CA ASP A 147 25.28 -14.16 -21.70
C ASP A 147 26.61 -13.57 -22.21
N LYS A 148 27.09 -12.47 -21.62
CA LYS A 148 28.31 -11.72 -22.02
C LYS A 148 28.32 -11.38 -23.52
N ILE A 149 27.24 -10.75 -23.97
CA ILE A 149 27.08 -10.27 -25.34
C ILE A 149 27.06 -8.74 -25.34
N GLU A 150 27.77 -8.13 -26.29
CA GLU A 150 27.74 -6.69 -26.53
C GLU A 150 26.31 -6.20 -26.80
N LEU A 151 25.95 -5.05 -26.22
CA LEU A 151 24.69 -4.38 -26.48
C LEU A 151 24.72 -3.70 -27.85
N PRO A 152 23.68 -3.85 -28.69
CA PRO A 152 23.59 -3.08 -29.93
C PRO A 152 23.10 -1.67 -29.63
N ALA A 153 23.17 -0.78 -30.63
CA ALA A 153 22.56 0.54 -30.52
C ALA A 153 21.09 0.44 -30.07
N PHE A 154 20.66 1.33 -29.18
CA PHE A 154 19.30 1.36 -28.62
C PHE A 154 18.20 1.28 -29.70
N SER A 155 18.39 1.98 -30.82
CA SER A 155 17.47 1.96 -31.96
C SER A 155 17.22 0.56 -32.54
N THR A 156 18.19 -0.35 -32.40
CA THR A 156 18.06 -1.76 -32.79
C THR A 156 17.14 -2.49 -31.82
N LEU A 157 17.37 -2.38 -30.50
CA LEU A 157 16.53 -3.01 -29.48
C LEU A 157 15.10 -2.47 -29.52
N ASP A 158 14.92 -1.16 -29.66
CA ASP A 158 13.60 -0.55 -29.75
C ASP A 158 12.84 -0.97 -31.02
N ARG A 159 13.52 -1.09 -32.17
CA ARG A 159 12.90 -1.66 -33.38
C ARG A 159 12.50 -3.12 -33.18
N MET A 160 13.36 -3.93 -32.55
CA MET A 160 13.07 -5.33 -32.24
C MET A 160 11.88 -5.48 -31.29
N ALA A 161 11.88 -4.72 -30.19
CA ALA A 161 10.81 -4.74 -29.19
C ALA A 161 9.46 -4.37 -29.81
N ARG A 162 9.42 -3.33 -30.67
CA ARG A 162 8.20 -2.97 -31.41
C ARG A 162 7.70 -4.09 -32.30
N ARG A 163 8.59 -4.69 -33.08
CA ARG A 163 8.23 -5.78 -34.01
C ARG A 163 7.72 -7.00 -33.26
N ILE A 164 8.44 -7.44 -32.23
CA ILE A 164 8.08 -8.62 -31.43
C ILE A 164 6.76 -8.38 -30.70
N ARG A 165 6.59 -7.22 -30.07
CA ARG A 165 5.33 -6.86 -29.42
C ARG A 165 4.18 -6.83 -30.40
N ALA A 166 4.34 -6.19 -31.56
CA ALA A 166 3.30 -6.15 -32.58
C ALA A 166 2.91 -7.56 -33.04
N LEU A 167 3.90 -8.45 -33.25
CA LEU A 167 3.64 -9.85 -33.61
C LEU A 167 2.87 -10.61 -32.52
N VAL A 168 3.28 -10.49 -31.25
CA VAL A 168 2.60 -11.17 -30.13
C VAL A 168 1.19 -10.62 -29.95
N ASN A 169 1.03 -9.30 -29.92
CA ASN A 169 -0.29 -8.70 -29.73
C ASN A 169 -1.22 -8.98 -30.92
N GLN A 170 -0.71 -8.96 -32.16
CA GLN A 170 -1.52 -9.32 -33.34
C GLN A 170 -1.98 -10.78 -33.28
N ARG A 171 -1.14 -11.71 -32.78
CA ARG A 171 -1.56 -13.11 -32.56
C ARG A 171 -2.70 -13.19 -31.55
N LEU A 172 -2.62 -12.46 -30.44
CA LEU A 172 -3.69 -12.42 -29.45
C LEU A 172 -4.97 -11.79 -30.00
N PHE A 173 -4.86 -10.67 -30.74
CA PHE A 173 -5.99 -10.03 -31.40
C PHE A 173 -6.69 -10.97 -32.38
N ASN A 174 -5.92 -11.65 -33.22
CA ASN A 174 -6.46 -12.60 -34.20
C ASN A 174 -7.04 -13.85 -33.54
N LEU A 175 -6.40 -14.37 -32.47
CA LEU A 175 -6.89 -15.52 -31.71
C LEU A 175 -8.32 -15.29 -31.20
N VAL A 176 -8.56 -14.11 -30.62
CA VAL A 176 -9.88 -13.75 -30.08
C VAL A 176 -10.84 -13.42 -31.22
N GLN A 177 -10.39 -12.73 -32.26
CA GLN A 177 -11.22 -12.43 -33.43
C GLN A 177 -11.76 -13.69 -34.13
N GLN A 178 -10.98 -14.77 -34.19
CA GLN A 178 -11.38 -16.04 -34.81
C GLN A 178 -12.44 -16.80 -34.01
N ARG A 179 -12.59 -16.50 -32.72
CA ARG A 179 -13.58 -17.14 -31.83
C ARG A 179 -14.90 -16.39 -31.78
N LEU A 180 -14.91 -15.13 -32.19
CA LEU A 180 -16.10 -14.29 -32.16
C LEU A 180 -17.04 -14.63 -33.33
N SER A 181 -18.30 -14.86 -33.00
CA SER A 181 -19.37 -14.94 -33.99
C SER A 181 -19.71 -13.55 -34.56
N PRO A 182 -20.36 -13.48 -35.74
CA PRO A 182 -20.79 -12.22 -36.31
C PRO A 182 -21.74 -11.41 -35.41
N ASP A 183 -22.60 -12.10 -34.64
CA ASP A 183 -23.51 -11.45 -33.68
C ASP A 183 -22.73 -10.80 -32.53
N GLU A 184 -21.77 -11.52 -31.95
CA GLU A 184 -20.92 -11.00 -30.87
C GLU A 184 -20.09 -9.80 -31.32
N VAL A 185 -19.57 -9.80 -32.56
CA VAL A 185 -18.91 -8.64 -33.16
C VAL A 185 -19.85 -7.44 -33.24
N GLY A 186 -21.08 -7.65 -33.73
CA GLY A 186 -22.09 -6.59 -33.81
C GLY A 186 -22.45 -5.99 -32.45
N GLN A 187 -22.61 -6.85 -31.44
CA GLN A 187 -22.88 -6.41 -30.06
C GLN A 187 -21.71 -5.60 -29.48
N LEU A 188 -20.45 -6.01 -29.70
CA LEU A 188 -19.27 -5.26 -29.23
C LEU A 188 -19.17 -3.89 -29.87
N ASP A 189 -19.39 -3.79 -31.18
CA ASP A 189 -19.35 -2.52 -31.90
C ASP A 189 -20.48 -1.58 -31.47
N ALA A 190 -21.67 -2.11 -31.19
CA ALA A 190 -22.81 -1.34 -30.69
C ALA A 190 -22.50 -0.62 -29.36
N LEU A 191 -21.57 -1.14 -28.53
CA LEU A 191 -21.17 -0.48 -27.28
C LEU A 191 -20.56 0.91 -27.47
N LEU A 192 -20.01 1.19 -28.66
CA LEU A 192 -19.34 2.44 -29.00
C LEU A 192 -20.28 3.50 -29.60
N HIS A 193 -21.54 3.15 -29.82
CA HIS A 193 -22.54 4.07 -30.36
C HIS A 193 -23.47 4.57 -29.26
N VAL A 194 -23.85 5.85 -29.36
CA VAL A 194 -24.87 6.42 -28.48
C VAL A 194 -26.22 6.19 -29.16
N GLU A 195 -27.07 5.38 -28.52
CA GLU A 195 -28.45 5.15 -29.00
C GLU A 195 -29.26 6.46 -28.98
N SER A 196 -30.13 6.65 -29.96
CA SER A 196 -31.03 7.81 -30.06
C SER A 196 -31.83 7.98 -28.77
N GLY A 197 -31.72 9.17 -28.14
CA GLY A 197 -32.38 9.50 -26.87
C GLY A 197 -31.54 9.26 -25.61
N ARG A 198 -30.35 8.64 -25.71
CA ARG A 198 -29.40 8.51 -24.59
C ARG A 198 -28.31 9.58 -24.67
N ARG A 199 -27.80 10.01 -23.51
CA ARG A 199 -26.67 10.97 -23.41
C ARG A 199 -25.29 10.30 -23.42
N GLN A 200 -25.24 8.99 -23.20
CA GLN A 200 -24.00 8.23 -23.02
C GLN A 200 -24.09 6.88 -23.76
N SER A 201 -22.95 6.39 -24.24
CA SER A 201 -22.87 5.07 -24.88
C SER A 201 -22.95 3.94 -23.85
N PRO A 202 -23.32 2.71 -24.26
CA PRO A 202 -23.26 1.53 -23.38
C PRO A 202 -21.87 1.29 -22.78
N LEU A 203 -20.79 1.65 -23.49
CA LEU A 203 -19.42 1.63 -22.96
C LEU A 203 -19.28 2.39 -21.63
N GLN A 204 -19.90 3.57 -21.52
CA GLN A 204 -19.80 4.38 -20.30
C GLN A 204 -20.52 3.71 -19.12
N LEU A 205 -21.57 2.93 -19.39
CA LEU A 205 -22.27 2.15 -18.37
C LEU A 205 -21.41 1.01 -17.85
N ILE A 206 -20.58 0.38 -18.68
CA ILE A 206 -19.62 -0.66 -18.26
C ILE A 206 -18.57 -0.09 -17.31
N LYS A 207 -18.18 1.18 -17.51
CA LYS A 207 -17.19 1.89 -16.69
C LYS A 207 -17.76 2.50 -15.41
N GLN A 208 -19.05 2.27 -15.13
CA GLN A 208 -19.72 2.93 -14.02
C GLN A 208 -19.25 2.38 -12.68
N LEU A 209 -18.77 3.27 -11.81
CA LEU A 209 -18.34 2.92 -10.46
C LEU A 209 -19.53 2.80 -9.48
N PRO A 210 -19.40 1.97 -8.44
CA PRO A 210 -20.40 1.87 -7.38
C PRO A 210 -20.47 3.18 -6.59
N LYS A 211 -21.70 3.56 -6.23
CA LYS A 211 -21.98 4.72 -5.37
C LYS A 211 -21.97 4.32 -3.88
N ARG A 212 -22.24 5.27 -2.99
CA ARG A 212 -22.36 5.04 -1.53
C ARG A 212 -23.26 3.86 -1.16
N SER A 213 -22.98 3.22 -0.02
CA SER A 213 -23.67 2.01 0.47
C SER A 213 -25.13 2.26 0.94
N SER A 214 -26.03 2.57 0.00
CA SER A 214 -27.48 2.68 0.20
C SER A 214 -28.22 1.46 -0.35
N LEU A 215 -29.44 1.19 0.13
CA LEU A 215 -30.26 0.09 -0.39
C LEU A 215 -30.57 0.26 -1.89
N GLN A 216 -30.86 1.49 -2.32
CA GLN A 216 -31.12 1.79 -3.73
C GLN A 216 -29.88 1.53 -4.60
N HIS A 217 -28.69 1.90 -4.13
CA HIS A 217 -27.45 1.63 -4.86
C HIS A 217 -27.09 0.14 -4.88
N PHE A 218 -27.40 -0.58 -3.81
CA PHE A 218 -27.24 -2.03 -3.75
C PHE A 218 -28.12 -2.75 -4.78
N GLN A 219 -29.38 -2.33 -4.92
CA GLN A 219 -30.27 -2.83 -5.97
C GLN A 219 -29.76 -2.50 -7.38
N ARG A 220 -29.32 -1.25 -7.61
CA ARG A 220 -28.74 -0.83 -8.90
C ARG A 220 -27.47 -1.60 -9.27
N LEU A 221 -26.65 -1.98 -8.28
CA LEU A 221 -25.44 -2.76 -8.52
C LEU A 221 -25.78 -4.21 -8.92
N ILE A 222 -26.77 -4.83 -8.27
CA ILE A 222 -27.32 -6.13 -8.68
C ILE A 222 -27.85 -6.07 -10.13
N GLU A 223 -28.62 -5.03 -10.46
CA GLU A 223 -29.10 -4.80 -11.83
C GLU A 223 -27.96 -4.56 -12.83
N HIS A 224 -26.90 -3.87 -12.40
CA HIS A 224 -25.71 -3.66 -13.22
C HIS A 224 -24.98 -4.97 -13.51
N ILE A 225 -24.80 -5.85 -12.52
CA ILE A 225 -24.20 -7.17 -12.72
C ILE A 225 -25.07 -8.03 -13.63
N GLY A 226 -26.39 -8.01 -13.48
CA GLY A 226 -27.30 -8.69 -14.40
C GLY A 226 -27.12 -8.20 -15.84
N ARG A 227 -27.03 -6.88 -16.05
CA ARG A 227 -26.72 -6.30 -17.38
C ARG A 227 -25.36 -6.72 -17.91
N LEU A 228 -24.31 -6.67 -17.08
CA LEU A 228 -22.96 -7.11 -17.47
C LEU A 228 -22.92 -8.59 -17.83
N SER A 229 -23.69 -9.43 -17.13
CA SER A 229 -23.77 -10.87 -17.39
C SER A 229 -24.42 -11.17 -18.75
N ASN A 230 -25.35 -10.32 -19.19
CA ASN A 230 -26.01 -10.43 -20.49
C ASN A 230 -25.20 -9.87 -21.68
N LEU A 231 -24.05 -9.24 -21.44
CA LEU A 231 -23.16 -8.78 -22.53
C LEU A 231 -22.40 -9.96 -23.16
N VAL A 232 -21.87 -9.76 -24.37
CA VAL A 232 -20.85 -10.65 -24.96
C VAL A 232 -19.67 -10.85 -24.01
N GLY A 233 -19.02 -12.01 -24.07
CA GLY A 233 -17.69 -12.18 -23.50
C GLY A 233 -17.59 -13.31 -22.48
N GLU A 234 -18.07 -14.50 -22.81
CA GLU A 234 -17.81 -15.67 -21.97
C GLU A 234 -16.30 -15.85 -21.74
N ALA A 235 -15.94 -16.40 -20.57
CA ALA A 235 -14.53 -16.55 -20.17
C ALA A 235 -13.70 -17.35 -21.18
N HIS A 236 -14.33 -18.29 -21.90
CA HIS A 236 -13.68 -19.12 -22.90
C HIS A 236 -13.16 -18.31 -24.12
N LEU A 237 -13.77 -17.16 -24.45
CA LEU A 237 -13.33 -16.32 -25.58
C LEU A 237 -11.93 -15.75 -25.36
N LEU A 238 -11.56 -15.48 -24.11
CA LEU A 238 -10.24 -15.00 -23.70
C LEU A 238 -9.24 -16.13 -23.39
N ALA A 239 -9.61 -17.41 -23.56
CA ALA A 239 -8.73 -18.53 -23.22
C ALA A 239 -7.39 -18.48 -23.98
N GLY A 240 -6.27 -18.58 -23.28
CA GLY A 240 -4.93 -18.46 -23.87
C GLY A 240 -4.41 -17.03 -24.00
N VAL A 241 -5.19 -16.01 -23.62
CA VAL A 241 -4.68 -14.67 -23.34
C VAL A 241 -4.24 -14.63 -21.88
N PRO A 242 -2.98 -14.28 -21.57
CA PRO A 242 -2.52 -14.19 -20.18
C PRO A 242 -3.29 -13.14 -19.37
N GLU A 243 -3.57 -13.43 -18.10
CA GLU A 243 -4.36 -12.52 -17.23
C GLU A 243 -3.73 -11.12 -17.11
N THR A 244 -2.40 -11.02 -17.13
CA THR A 244 -1.70 -9.72 -17.13
C THR A 244 -2.00 -8.90 -18.38
N LYS A 245 -2.16 -9.54 -19.55
CA LYS A 245 -2.56 -8.90 -20.81
C LYS A 245 -4.02 -8.45 -20.76
N ILE A 246 -4.90 -9.29 -20.21
CA ILE A 246 -6.32 -8.94 -20.03
C ILE A 246 -6.43 -7.69 -19.14
N LYS A 247 -5.75 -7.66 -18.00
CA LYS A 247 -5.70 -6.47 -17.12
C LYS A 247 -5.14 -5.24 -17.84
N HIS A 248 -4.08 -5.40 -18.62
CA HIS A 248 -3.48 -4.29 -19.40
C HIS A 248 -4.44 -3.72 -20.45
N PHE A 249 -5.05 -4.58 -21.27
CA PHE A 249 -6.00 -4.20 -22.30
C PHE A 249 -7.28 -3.60 -21.73
N ALA A 250 -7.78 -4.13 -20.63
CA ALA A 250 -8.90 -3.54 -19.91
C ALA A 250 -8.58 -2.13 -19.39
N ALA A 251 -7.38 -1.92 -18.83
CA ALA A 251 -6.94 -0.60 -18.39
C ALA A 251 -6.78 0.38 -19.56
N GLU A 252 -6.22 -0.06 -20.70
CA GLU A 252 -6.15 0.75 -21.92
C GLU A 252 -7.56 1.16 -22.39
N ALA A 253 -8.51 0.21 -22.42
CA ALA A 253 -9.89 0.46 -22.79
C ALA A 253 -10.63 1.37 -21.81
N LYS A 254 -10.39 1.23 -20.49
CA LYS A 254 -10.97 2.08 -19.44
C LYS A 254 -10.55 3.54 -19.64
N ALA A 255 -9.27 3.77 -19.94
CA ALA A 255 -8.72 5.11 -20.13
C ALA A 255 -9.15 5.81 -21.42
N LEU A 256 -9.72 5.09 -22.40
CA LEU A 256 -10.12 5.59 -23.73
C LEU A 256 -11.61 5.97 -23.80
N ASP A 257 -11.99 6.95 -24.60
CA ASP A 257 -13.41 7.19 -24.92
C ASP A 257 -13.90 6.34 -26.12
N ALA A 258 -15.20 6.45 -26.43
CA ALA A 258 -15.80 5.68 -27.51
C ALA A 258 -15.31 6.10 -28.91
N ALA A 259 -14.99 7.39 -29.11
CA ALA A 259 -14.47 7.86 -30.38
C ALA A 259 -13.06 7.32 -30.60
N GLU A 260 -12.19 7.42 -29.59
CA GLU A 260 -10.82 6.90 -29.64
C GLU A 260 -10.77 5.38 -29.84
N LEU A 261 -11.73 4.62 -29.27
CA LEU A 261 -11.81 3.17 -29.49
C LEU A 261 -12.20 2.79 -30.93
N ARG A 262 -12.98 3.63 -31.61
CA ARG A 262 -13.38 3.39 -33.01
C ARG A 262 -12.22 3.53 -33.98
N ASP A 263 -11.19 4.31 -33.64
CA ASP A 263 -10.00 4.50 -34.47
C ASP A 263 -9.11 3.24 -34.53
N PHE A 264 -9.31 2.26 -33.65
CA PHE A 264 -8.59 0.98 -33.72
C PHE A 264 -9.22 0.01 -34.72
N GLY A 265 -8.37 -0.76 -35.39
CA GLY A 265 -8.82 -1.87 -36.23
C GLY A 265 -9.61 -2.92 -35.44
N PRO A 266 -10.59 -3.60 -36.07
CA PRO A 266 -11.55 -4.46 -35.37
C PRO A 266 -10.93 -5.51 -34.42
N PRO A 267 -9.86 -6.26 -34.80
CA PRO A 267 -9.28 -7.27 -33.91
C PRO A 267 -8.75 -6.70 -32.59
N LYS A 268 -8.10 -5.52 -32.64
CA LYS A 268 -7.62 -4.86 -31.42
C LYS A 268 -8.79 -4.31 -30.61
N ARG A 269 -9.74 -3.65 -31.29
CA ARG A 269 -10.92 -3.03 -30.67
C ARG A 269 -11.74 -4.06 -29.88
N HIS A 270 -12.02 -5.22 -30.47
CA HIS A 270 -12.79 -6.28 -29.83
C HIS A 270 -12.06 -6.87 -28.61
N LEU A 271 -10.75 -7.13 -28.70
CA LEU A 271 -10.00 -7.64 -27.53
C LEU A 271 -10.00 -6.63 -26.38
N LEU A 272 -9.81 -5.34 -26.66
CA LEU A 272 -9.87 -4.28 -25.65
C LEU A 272 -11.24 -4.24 -24.95
N LEU A 273 -12.33 -4.30 -25.72
CA LEU A 273 -13.70 -4.29 -25.18
C LEU A 273 -14.02 -5.54 -24.37
N LEU A 274 -13.67 -6.73 -24.87
CA LEU A 274 -13.85 -7.99 -24.15
C LEU A 274 -13.06 -8.01 -22.83
N SER A 275 -11.82 -7.54 -22.86
CA SER A 275 -10.99 -7.43 -21.65
C SER A 275 -11.63 -6.49 -20.63
N LEU A 276 -12.17 -5.34 -21.09
CA LEU A 276 -12.91 -4.41 -20.23
C LEU A 276 -14.16 -5.04 -19.63
N ILE A 277 -14.98 -5.75 -20.41
CA ILE A 277 -16.19 -6.43 -19.94
C ILE A 277 -15.84 -7.50 -18.91
N HIS A 278 -14.84 -8.32 -19.20
CA HIS A 278 -14.36 -9.37 -18.29
C HIS A 278 -13.94 -8.78 -16.95
N ARG A 279 -13.12 -7.72 -16.97
CA ARG A 279 -12.69 -7.02 -15.74
C ARG A 279 -13.82 -6.30 -15.02
N ALA A 280 -14.77 -5.71 -15.75
CA ALA A 280 -15.94 -5.07 -15.15
C ALA A 280 -16.84 -6.07 -14.42
N ARG A 281 -16.99 -7.30 -14.94
CA ARG A 281 -17.74 -8.38 -14.27
C ARG A 281 -17.09 -8.79 -12.95
N ILE A 282 -15.77 -8.97 -12.94
CA ILE A 282 -15.00 -9.30 -11.73
C ILE A 282 -15.15 -8.18 -10.70
N GLN A 283 -14.87 -6.94 -11.11
CA GLN A 283 -14.94 -5.77 -10.22
C GLN A 283 -16.35 -5.58 -9.64
N ALA A 284 -17.40 -5.75 -10.45
CA ALA A 284 -18.76 -5.56 -9.99
C ALA A 284 -19.17 -6.58 -8.92
N ARG A 285 -18.66 -7.82 -8.98
CA ARG A 285 -18.85 -8.84 -7.91
C ARG A 285 -18.14 -8.44 -6.62
N ASP A 286 -16.89 -7.97 -6.73
CA ASP A 286 -16.12 -7.46 -5.58
C ASP A 286 -16.80 -6.26 -4.93
N ASP A 287 -17.28 -5.31 -5.73
CA ASP A 287 -18.02 -4.14 -5.28
C ASP A 287 -19.34 -4.52 -4.58
N LEU A 288 -20.02 -5.57 -5.07
CA LEU A 288 -21.26 -6.07 -4.48
C LEU A 288 -21.02 -6.69 -3.11
N ALA A 289 -19.99 -7.54 -2.99
CA ALA A 289 -19.58 -8.15 -1.74
C ALA A 289 -19.17 -7.08 -0.72
N MET A 290 -18.35 -6.11 -1.14
CA MET A 290 -17.96 -4.98 -0.29
C MET A 290 -19.18 -4.17 0.17
N MET A 291 -20.11 -3.85 -0.74
CA MET A 291 -21.32 -3.11 -0.39
C MET A 291 -22.18 -3.89 0.59
N TYR A 292 -22.34 -5.20 0.40
CA TYR A 292 -23.05 -6.09 1.31
C TYR A 292 -22.43 -6.10 2.72
N ILE A 293 -21.11 -6.28 2.83
CA ILE A 293 -20.40 -6.26 4.12
C ILE A 293 -20.60 -4.92 4.85
N LYS A 294 -20.50 -3.79 4.12
CA LYS A 294 -20.77 -2.46 4.70
C LYS A 294 -22.22 -2.30 5.14
N ARG A 295 -23.17 -2.79 4.35
CA ARG A 295 -24.61 -2.78 4.68
C ARG A 295 -24.88 -3.58 5.95
N MET A 296 -24.35 -4.80 6.06
CA MET A 296 -24.52 -5.64 7.25
C MET A 296 -23.88 -4.99 8.48
N SER A 297 -22.67 -4.45 8.35
CA SER A 297 -21.99 -3.72 9.44
C SER A 297 -22.82 -2.53 9.96
N ASN A 298 -23.46 -1.78 9.06
CA ASN A 298 -24.37 -0.69 9.43
C ASN A 298 -25.65 -1.18 10.13
N LEU A 299 -26.18 -2.35 9.76
CA LEU A 299 -27.32 -2.95 10.47
C LEU A 299 -26.94 -3.35 11.90
N HIS A 300 -25.76 -3.94 12.09
CA HIS A 300 -25.23 -4.26 13.43
C HIS A 300 -25.03 -3.01 14.28
N ARG A 301 -24.49 -1.92 13.69
CA ARG A 301 -24.32 -0.64 14.39
C ARG A 301 -25.67 -0.10 14.88
N ARG A 302 -26.68 -0.05 14.01
CA ARG A 302 -28.04 0.38 14.39
C ARG A 302 -28.67 -0.49 15.47
N GLY A 303 -28.40 -1.80 15.45
CA GLY A 303 -28.84 -2.72 16.50
C GLY A 303 -28.22 -2.36 17.86
N LYS A 304 -26.91 -2.07 17.90
CA LYS A 304 -26.22 -1.60 19.11
C LYS A 304 -26.74 -0.24 19.58
N ASP A 305 -26.90 0.72 18.66
CA ASP A 305 -27.43 2.04 18.99
C ASP A 305 -28.85 1.95 19.56
N GLU A 306 -29.69 1.05 19.03
CA GLU A 306 -31.03 0.78 19.54
C GLU A 306 -31.00 0.13 20.93
N LEU A 307 -30.06 -0.78 21.17
CA LEU A 307 -29.83 -1.36 22.50
C LEU A 307 -29.45 -0.28 23.52
N GLU A 308 -28.54 0.63 23.17
CA GLU A 308 -28.17 1.76 24.03
C GLU A 308 -29.37 2.68 24.29
N ARG A 309 -30.19 2.97 23.27
CA ARG A 309 -31.43 3.73 23.47
C ARG A 309 -32.44 3.02 24.36
N LEU A 310 -32.53 1.69 24.28
CA LEU A 310 -33.38 0.89 25.16
C LEU A 310 -32.84 0.94 26.60
N ARG A 311 -31.52 0.83 26.79
CA ARG A 311 -30.89 0.96 28.11
C ARG A 311 -31.20 2.30 28.77
N VAL A 312 -31.04 3.39 28.02
CA VAL A 312 -31.37 4.74 28.53
C VAL A 312 -32.84 4.81 28.92
N ARG A 313 -33.76 4.26 28.11
CA ARG A 313 -35.20 4.22 28.43
C ARG A 313 -35.55 3.33 29.62
N HIS A 314 -34.86 2.21 29.80
CA HIS A 314 -35.10 1.27 30.89
C HIS A 314 -34.29 1.59 32.16
N ARG A 315 -33.49 2.65 32.15
CA ARG A 315 -32.68 3.07 33.30
C ARG A 315 -33.54 3.36 34.53
N GLU A 316 -34.60 4.16 34.35
CA GLU A 316 -35.53 4.50 35.44
C GLU A 316 -36.22 3.26 36.02
N LYS A 317 -36.61 2.31 35.16
CA LYS A 317 -37.18 1.02 35.60
C LYS A 317 -36.16 0.16 36.33
N THR A 318 -34.91 0.16 35.89
CA THR A 318 -33.82 -0.59 36.54
C THR A 318 -33.53 -0.01 37.92
N GLU A 319 -33.43 1.32 38.03
CA GLU A 319 -33.26 2.01 39.32
C GLU A 319 -34.44 1.73 40.27
N SER A 320 -35.68 1.69 39.74
CA SER A 320 -36.87 1.32 40.50
C SER A 320 -36.84 -0.13 41.00
N ILE A 321 -36.43 -1.10 40.17
CA ILE A 321 -36.30 -2.51 40.57
C ILE A 321 -35.18 -2.69 41.60
N VAL A 322 -34.03 -2.02 41.43
CA VAL A 322 -32.93 -2.06 42.40
C VAL A 322 -33.39 -1.47 43.73
N ALA A 323 -34.10 -0.34 43.74
CA ALA A 323 -34.68 0.21 44.95
C ALA A 323 -35.70 -0.76 45.60
N THR A 324 -36.49 -1.46 44.79
CA THR A 324 -37.42 -2.49 45.29
C THR A 324 -36.67 -3.64 45.97
N LEU A 325 -35.57 -4.09 45.38
CA LEU A 325 -34.73 -5.14 45.95
C LEU A 325 -34.06 -4.68 47.25
N THR A 326 -33.56 -3.45 47.29
CA THR A 326 -33.00 -2.86 48.52
C THR A 326 -34.02 -2.85 49.65
N ASP A 327 -35.26 -2.42 49.37
CA ASP A 327 -36.30 -2.40 50.40
C ASP A 327 -36.67 -3.83 50.85
N VAL A 328 -36.70 -4.81 49.93
CA VAL A 328 -36.94 -6.22 50.27
C VAL A 328 -35.82 -6.77 51.16
N ILE A 329 -34.56 -6.47 50.85
CA ILE A 329 -33.40 -6.84 51.69
C ILE A 329 -33.53 -6.20 53.07
N GLN A 330 -33.95 -4.93 53.14
CA GLN A 330 -34.14 -4.22 54.40
C GLN A 330 -35.26 -4.83 55.25
N VAL A 331 -36.39 -5.23 54.64
CA VAL A 331 -37.49 -5.93 55.34
C VAL A 331 -37.02 -7.27 55.92
N LEU A 332 -36.18 -8.00 55.19
CA LEU A 332 -35.61 -9.26 55.67
C LEU A 332 -34.59 -9.06 56.81
N ASP A 333 -33.93 -7.90 56.88
CA ASP A 333 -32.98 -7.56 57.95
C ASP A 333 -33.70 -7.08 59.23
N THR A 334 -34.83 -6.36 59.11
CA THR A 334 -35.61 -5.89 60.26
C THR A 334 -36.50 -6.95 60.90
N HIS A 335 -36.96 -7.95 60.15
CA HIS A 335 -37.93 -8.94 60.64
C HIS A 335 -37.31 -10.33 60.75
N PRO A 336 -37.06 -10.84 61.97
CA PRO A 336 -36.51 -12.19 62.18
C PRO A 336 -37.53 -13.33 61.93
N SER A 337 -38.82 -13.01 61.75
CA SER A 337 -39.90 -13.96 61.46
C SER A 337 -40.23 -13.96 59.97
N ASP A 338 -40.03 -15.11 59.30
CA ASP A 338 -40.33 -15.30 57.86
C ASP A 338 -41.80 -14.96 57.52
N THR A 339 -42.71 -15.21 58.46
CA THR A 339 -44.15 -14.93 58.29
C THR A 339 -44.47 -13.45 58.26
N GLU A 340 -43.77 -12.63 59.04
CA GLU A 340 -43.96 -11.17 59.10
C GLU A 340 -43.25 -10.50 57.92
N ALA A 341 -41.99 -10.88 57.67
CA ALA A 341 -41.22 -10.42 56.52
C ALA A 341 -41.94 -10.73 55.19
N GLY A 342 -42.45 -11.96 55.01
CA GLY A 342 -43.16 -12.37 53.80
C GLY A 342 -44.47 -11.60 53.57
N ARG A 343 -45.14 -11.16 54.64
CA ARG A 343 -46.39 -10.39 54.56
C ARG A 343 -46.09 -8.93 54.16
N GLU A 344 -45.03 -8.34 54.72
CA GLU A 344 -44.58 -6.99 54.40
C GLU A 344 -43.97 -6.88 53.00
N ILE A 345 -43.20 -7.88 52.56
CA ILE A 345 -42.70 -7.98 51.17
C ILE A 345 -43.87 -8.01 50.16
N ARG A 346 -44.94 -8.78 50.43
CA ARG A 346 -46.12 -8.81 49.54
C ARG A 346 -46.85 -7.46 49.48
N GLN A 347 -46.96 -6.74 50.60
CA GLN A 347 -47.48 -5.38 50.60
C GLN A 347 -46.59 -4.41 49.81
N LEU A 348 -45.27 -4.52 49.97
CA LEU A 348 -44.28 -3.69 49.29
C LEU A 348 -44.35 -3.87 47.77
N LEU A 349 -44.34 -5.12 47.30
CA LEU A 349 -44.46 -5.46 45.88
C LEU A 349 -45.82 -5.01 45.30
N SER A 350 -46.89 -5.09 46.09
CA SER A 350 -48.23 -4.61 45.66
C SER A 350 -48.27 -3.09 45.49
N LYS A 351 -47.62 -2.32 46.39
CA LYS A 351 -47.50 -0.85 46.25
C LYS A 351 -46.72 -0.42 45.01
N ARG A 352 -45.83 -1.27 44.50
CA ARG A 352 -45.00 -1.01 43.33
C ARG A 352 -45.56 -1.57 42.02
N GLY A 353 -46.85 -1.90 41.97
CA GLY A 353 -47.55 -2.33 40.75
C GLY A 353 -47.83 -3.83 40.65
N GLY A 354 -47.43 -4.62 41.66
CA GLY A 354 -47.72 -6.05 41.74
C GLY A 354 -46.64 -6.95 41.12
N ILE A 355 -46.75 -8.25 41.41
CA ILE A 355 -45.76 -9.26 41.01
C ILE A 355 -45.70 -9.41 39.48
N GLU A 356 -46.85 -9.41 38.80
CA GLU A 356 -46.92 -9.55 37.34
C GLU A 356 -46.24 -8.39 36.61
N ALA A 357 -46.50 -7.14 37.02
CA ALA A 357 -45.87 -5.97 36.42
C ALA A 357 -44.35 -5.94 36.64
N LEU A 358 -43.89 -6.30 37.85
CA LEU A 358 -42.46 -6.41 38.15
C LEU A 358 -41.80 -7.56 37.37
N GLN A 359 -42.51 -8.68 37.16
CA GLN A 359 -42.05 -9.77 36.30
C GLN A 359 -41.95 -9.34 34.84
N GLU A 360 -42.92 -8.59 34.32
CA GLU A 360 -42.85 -8.04 32.96
C GLU A 360 -41.69 -7.05 32.79
N ASP A 361 -41.47 -6.16 33.76
CA ASP A 361 -40.35 -5.23 33.74
C ASP A 361 -39.00 -5.95 33.86
N CYS A 362 -38.91 -6.96 34.74
CA CYS A 362 -37.74 -7.83 34.84
C CYS A 362 -37.51 -8.62 33.53
N ALA A 363 -38.55 -9.14 32.90
CA ALA A 363 -38.46 -9.86 31.63
C ALA A 363 -38.03 -8.94 30.49
N ALA A 364 -38.55 -7.71 30.43
CA ALA A 364 -38.19 -6.72 29.43
C ALA A 364 -36.72 -6.27 29.58
N ILE A 365 -36.23 -6.12 30.81
CA ILE A 365 -34.82 -5.82 31.10
C ILE A 365 -33.93 -7.04 30.80
N ASN A 366 -34.36 -8.24 31.20
CA ASN A 366 -33.62 -9.48 30.98
C ASN A 366 -33.55 -9.90 29.50
N ALA A 367 -34.56 -9.57 28.69
CA ALA A 367 -34.57 -9.83 27.26
C ALA A 367 -33.38 -9.20 26.52
N TYR A 368 -32.77 -8.16 27.10
CA TYR A 368 -31.61 -7.44 26.57
C TYR A 368 -30.38 -7.50 27.50
N SER A 369 -30.42 -8.34 28.54
CA SER A 369 -29.29 -8.55 29.45
C SER A 369 -28.07 -9.13 28.71
N GLY A 370 -26.86 -8.71 29.11
CA GLY A 370 -25.60 -9.23 28.55
C GLY A 370 -25.13 -8.64 27.20
N ASP A 371 -25.46 -7.37 26.89
CA ASP A 371 -25.09 -6.69 25.62
C ASP A 371 -25.65 -7.38 24.37
N ASN A 372 -26.79 -8.08 24.47
CA ASN A 372 -27.32 -8.88 23.37
C ASN A 372 -28.26 -8.08 22.45
N TYR A 373 -27.69 -7.42 21.44
CA TYR A 373 -28.44 -6.64 20.46
C TYR A 373 -29.00 -7.45 19.27
N TYR A 374 -28.69 -8.75 19.16
CA TYR A 374 -29.05 -9.58 17.99
C TYR A 374 -30.56 -9.65 17.69
N PRO A 375 -31.48 -9.77 18.68
CA PRO A 375 -32.92 -9.78 18.43
C PRO A 375 -33.43 -8.51 17.71
N LEU A 376 -32.78 -7.37 17.94
CA LEU A 376 -33.18 -6.06 17.40
C LEU A 376 -32.87 -5.90 15.92
N LEU A 377 -32.02 -6.76 15.35
CA LEU A 377 -31.54 -6.61 13.97
C LEU A 377 -32.64 -6.82 12.93
N TRP A 378 -33.65 -7.65 13.21
CA TRP A 378 -34.75 -7.93 12.27
C TRP A 378 -35.47 -6.65 11.81
N LYS A 379 -35.71 -5.72 12.75
CA LYS A 379 -36.37 -4.42 12.49
C LYS A 379 -35.67 -3.64 11.38
N PHE A 380 -34.33 -3.69 11.35
CA PHE A 380 -33.51 -2.98 10.36
C PHE A 380 -33.25 -3.81 9.10
N TYR A 381 -33.22 -5.14 9.22
CA TYR A 381 -32.98 -6.06 8.11
C TYR A 381 -34.18 -6.24 7.17
N LYS A 382 -35.42 -6.12 7.68
CA LYS A 382 -36.64 -6.41 6.91
C LYS A 382 -36.68 -5.73 5.53
N SER A 383 -36.25 -4.48 5.42
CA SER A 383 -36.18 -3.75 4.15
C SER A 383 -35.13 -4.27 3.15
N HIS A 384 -34.13 -5.00 3.64
CA HIS A 384 -32.99 -5.51 2.87
C HIS A 384 -33.22 -6.94 2.38
N ARG A 385 -34.13 -7.68 3.03
CA ARG A 385 -34.39 -9.10 2.80
C ARG A 385 -34.38 -9.47 1.31
N ALA A 386 -35.33 -8.95 0.53
CA ALA A 386 -35.47 -9.30 -0.89
C ALA A 386 -34.18 -9.02 -1.70
N THR A 387 -33.47 -7.94 -1.39
CA THR A 387 -32.23 -7.58 -2.08
C THR A 387 -31.08 -8.52 -1.72
N VAL A 388 -30.98 -8.95 -0.46
CA VAL A 388 -29.93 -9.90 -0.01
C VAL A 388 -30.16 -11.28 -0.60
N PHE A 389 -31.41 -11.76 -0.67
CA PHE A 389 -31.74 -13.01 -1.35
C PHE A 389 -31.38 -12.97 -2.84
N ARG A 390 -31.73 -11.88 -3.54
CA ARG A 390 -31.32 -11.66 -4.95
C ARG A 390 -29.79 -11.67 -5.12
N MET A 391 -29.05 -11.08 -4.19
CA MET A 391 -27.59 -11.06 -4.20
C MET A 391 -27.01 -12.47 -4.09
N VAL A 392 -27.45 -13.26 -3.10
CA VAL A 392 -26.93 -14.61 -2.88
C VAL A 392 -27.24 -15.53 -4.05
N ARG A 393 -28.41 -15.39 -4.70
CA ARG A 393 -28.73 -16.16 -5.91
C ARG A 393 -27.90 -15.75 -7.14
N LEU A 394 -27.36 -14.54 -7.13
CA LEU A 394 -26.54 -14.02 -8.23
C LEU A 394 -25.05 -14.38 -8.08
N LEU A 395 -24.60 -14.66 -6.85
CA LEU A 395 -23.21 -14.97 -6.55
C LEU A 395 -23.04 -16.48 -6.37
N GLU A 396 -22.02 -17.04 -7.02
CA GLU A 396 -21.55 -18.40 -6.76
C GLU A 396 -20.66 -18.37 -5.52
N LEU A 397 -21.16 -18.91 -4.41
CA LEU A 397 -20.51 -18.88 -3.10
C LEU A 397 -19.93 -20.25 -2.75
N SER A 398 -18.67 -20.30 -2.34
CA SER A 398 -17.95 -21.51 -1.97
C SER A 398 -17.26 -21.37 -0.60
N SER A 399 -17.21 -22.46 0.18
CA SER A 399 -16.43 -22.49 1.44
C SER A 399 -14.96 -22.71 1.12
N THR A 400 -14.08 -21.99 1.82
CA THR A 400 -12.63 -22.20 1.73
C THR A 400 -12.12 -23.17 2.80
N SER A 401 -13.01 -23.85 3.53
CA SER A 401 -12.67 -24.85 4.55
C SER A 401 -13.53 -26.11 4.41
N GLU A 402 -13.15 -27.17 5.13
CA GLU A 402 -13.96 -28.40 5.21
C GLU A 402 -15.26 -28.19 6.00
N ASP A 403 -15.36 -27.11 6.78
CA ASP A 403 -16.58 -26.74 7.49
C ASP A 403 -17.63 -26.18 6.50
N ARG A 404 -18.75 -26.89 6.39
CA ARG A 404 -19.90 -26.57 5.54
C ARG A 404 -21.12 -26.03 6.30
N SER A 405 -21.05 -25.89 7.62
CA SER A 405 -22.19 -25.53 8.48
C SER A 405 -22.92 -24.25 8.04
N LEU A 406 -22.19 -23.20 7.64
CA LEU A 406 -22.81 -21.97 7.12
C LEU A 406 -23.43 -22.17 5.73
N VAL A 407 -22.79 -22.94 4.84
CA VAL A 407 -23.31 -23.21 3.49
C VAL A 407 -24.61 -24.01 3.58
N ASP A 408 -24.66 -25.01 4.44
CA ASP A 408 -25.84 -25.83 4.66
C ASP A 408 -26.97 -25.01 5.30
N ALA A 409 -26.65 -24.12 6.26
CA ALA A 409 -27.63 -23.18 6.81
C ALA A 409 -28.11 -22.12 5.80
N LEU A 410 -27.26 -21.69 4.88
CA LEU A 410 -27.65 -20.80 3.79
C LEU A 410 -28.60 -21.50 2.82
N ALA A 411 -28.33 -22.75 2.46
CA ALA A 411 -29.22 -23.55 1.62
C ALA A 411 -30.62 -23.69 2.25
N LEU A 412 -30.68 -23.99 3.56
CA LEU A 412 -31.92 -24.04 4.32
C LEU A 412 -32.68 -22.70 4.29
N VAL A 413 -31.98 -21.57 4.49
CA VAL A 413 -32.59 -20.24 4.42
C VAL A 413 -33.14 -19.92 3.02
N LEU A 414 -32.46 -20.36 1.96
CA LEU A 414 -32.91 -20.19 0.57
C LEU A 414 -34.13 -21.04 0.23
N GLU A 415 -34.23 -22.26 0.76
CA GLU A 415 -35.38 -23.15 0.59
C GLU A 415 -36.65 -22.58 1.26
N HIS A 416 -36.52 -22.03 2.46
CA HIS A 416 -37.63 -21.46 3.21
C HIS A 416 -37.90 -19.96 2.93
N GLU A 417 -37.42 -19.42 1.81
CA GLU A 417 -37.58 -17.99 1.47
C GLU A 417 -39.06 -17.56 1.39
N SER A 418 -39.93 -18.42 0.87
CA SER A 418 -41.36 -18.17 0.67
C SER A 418 -42.24 -18.57 1.87
N ARG A 419 -41.65 -19.23 2.87
CA ARG A 419 -42.38 -19.74 4.05
C ARG A 419 -42.95 -18.60 4.88
N ARG A 420 -44.25 -18.70 5.23
CA ARG A 420 -44.97 -17.69 6.03
C ARG A 420 -44.85 -17.88 7.54
N GLY A 421 -44.63 -19.12 8.00
CA GLY A 421 -44.45 -19.44 9.41
C GLY A 421 -43.17 -18.84 10.01
N ASP A 422 -43.16 -18.67 11.34
CA ASP A 422 -42.01 -18.13 12.07
C ASP A 422 -41.00 -19.19 12.52
N TRP A 423 -41.36 -20.49 12.40
CA TRP A 423 -40.55 -21.61 12.86
C TRP A 423 -40.16 -22.56 11.71
N ILE A 424 -38.91 -23.04 11.78
CA ILE A 424 -38.35 -24.12 10.95
C ILE A 424 -38.00 -25.27 11.89
N ASP A 425 -38.47 -26.46 11.52
CA ASP A 425 -38.36 -27.68 12.34
C ASP A 425 -37.24 -28.61 11.84
N GLU A 426 -36.61 -28.26 10.72
CA GLU A 426 -35.48 -28.98 10.14
C GLU A 426 -34.19 -28.67 10.93
N PRO A 427 -33.41 -29.71 11.32
CA PRO A 427 -32.18 -29.52 12.05
C PRO A 427 -31.10 -28.90 11.17
N VAL A 428 -30.30 -27.99 11.73
CA VAL A 428 -29.12 -27.42 11.08
C VAL A 428 -28.00 -27.25 12.08
N ASP A 429 -26.76 -27.48 11.65
CA ASP A 429 -25.59 -27.22 12.49
C ASP A 429 -25.34 -25.71 12.60
N LEU A 430 -25.42 -25.17 13.82
CA LEU A 430 -25.14 -23.77 14.15
C LEU A 430 -23.71 -23.56 14.66
N ALA A 431 -22.78 -24.47 14.33
CA ALA A 431 -21.36 -24.37 14.68
C ALA A 431 -20.75 -23.02 14.29
N PHE A 432 -21.09 -22.50 13.11
CA PHE A 432 -20.65 -21.18 12.61
C PHE A 432 -21.09 -20.00 13.49
N ALA A 433 -22.22 -20.12 14.20
CA ALA A 433 -22.80 -19.06 15.01
C ALA A 433 -22.22 -19.00 16.43
N ASN A 434 -22.08 -17.80 16.99
CA ASN A 434 -21.68 -17.64 18.39
C ASN A 434 -22.83 -17.99 19.36
N GLU A 435 -22.52 -18.20 20.64
CA GLU A 435 -23.53 -18.59 21.64
C GLU A 435 -24.70 -17.62 21.71
N ARG A 436 -24.44 -16.31 21.57
CA ARG A 436 -25.48 -15.28 21.60
C ARG A 436 -26.46 -15.46 20.43
N TRP A 437 -25.97 -15.75 19.23
CA TRP A 437 -26.81 -16.11 18.08
C TRP A 437 -27.57 -17.41 18.32
N ARG A 438 -26.91 -18.46 18.82
CA ARG A 438 -27.55 -19.75 19.08
C ARG A 438 -28.73 -19.61 20.05
N ARG A 439 -28.59 -18.80 21.11
CA ARG A 439 -29.67 -18.49 22.07
C ARG A 439 -30.85 -17.73 21.44
N VAL A 440 -30.61 -16.89 20.43
CA VAL A 440 -31.64 -16.08 19.77
C VAL A 440 -32.35 -16.86 18.66
N VAL A 441 -31.65 -17.78 18.00
CA VAL A 441 -32.17 -18.54 16.86
C VAL A 441 -32.88 -19.82 17.32
N SER A 442 -32.37 -20.48 18.36
CA SER A 442 -32.88 -21.78 18.81
C SER A 442 -33.88 -21.63 19.94
N HIS A 443 -35.01 -22.31 19.85
CA HIS A 443 -36.01 -22.42 20.90
C HIS A 443 -36.26 -23.90 21.22
N ARG A 444 -36.16 -24.30 22.49
CA ARG A 444 -36.56 -25.64 22.94
C ARG A 444 -38.03 -25.63 23.31
N THR A 445 -38.81 -26.50 22.68
CA THR A 445 -40.21 -26.75 23.07
C THR A 445 -40.27 -27.56 24.36
N GLU A 446 -41.47 -27.63 24.95
CA GLU A 446 -41.76 -28.45 26.14
C GLU A 446 -41.44 -29.94 25.92
N ASP A 447 -41.61 -30.42 24.68
CA ASP A 447 -41.29 -31.79 24.26
C ASP A 447 -39.78 -32.03 24.02
N GLY A 448 -38.93 -31.04 24.28
CA GLY A 448 -37.48 -31.11 24.09
C GLY A 448 -36.98 -30.96 22.65
N THR A 449 -37.88 -30.74 21.68
CA THR A 449 -37.50 -30.52 20.27
C THR A 449 -36.96 -29.09 20.07
N VAL A 450 -35.86 -28.97 19.33
CA VAL A 450 -35.26 -27.67 19.00
C VAL A 450 -35.89 -27.15 17.71
N ARG A 451 -36.55 -25.99 17.79
CA ARG A 451 -37.11 -25.26 16.65
C ARG A 451 -36.28 -24.01 16.39
N LEU A 452 -36.17 -23.63 15.12
CA LEU A 452 -35.40 -22.46 14.70
C LEU A 452 -36.33 -21.31 14.33
N HIS A 453 -36.11 -20.14 14.92
CA HIS A 453 -36.88 -18.95 14.57
C HIS A 453 -36.40 -18.39 13.21
N ARG A 454 -37.21 -18.57 12.16
CA ARG A 454 -36.86 -18.29 10.75
C ARG A 454 -36.25 -16.91 10.55
N ARG A 455 -36.88 -15.87 11.07
CA ARG A 455 -36.45 -14.48 10.87
C ARG A 455 -35.09 -14.19 11.53
N HIS A 456 -34.82 -14.84 12.66
CA HIS A 456 -33.55 -14.69 13.36
C HIS A 456 -32.46 -15.55 12.70
N LEU A 457 -32.82 -16.74 12.21
CA LEU A 457 -31.93 -17.57 11.40
C LEU A 457 -31.48 -16.84 10.13
N GLU A 458 -32.41 -16.21 9.39
CA GLU A 458 -32.08 -15.41 8.20
C GLU A 458 -31.01 -14.35 8.52
N VAL A 459 -31.25 -13.50 9.53
CA VAL A 459 -30.30 -12.46 9.90
C VAL A 459 -28.98 -13.07 10.40
N CYS A 460 -29.04 -14.16 11.17
CA CYS A 460 -27.85 -14.85 11.66
C CYS A 460 -26.97 -15.34 10.52
N VAL A 461 -27.53 -16.07 9.56
CA VAL A 461 -26.82 -16.61 8.40
C VAL A 461 -26.21 -15.48 7.56
N PHE A 462 -26.98 -14.44 7.23
CA PHE A 462 -26.43 -13.32 6.45
C PHE A 462 -25.39 -12.48 7.23
N SER A 463 -25.55 -12.34 8.55
CA SER A 463 -24.52 -11.71 9.39
C SER A 463 -23.24 -12.52 9.42
N CYS A 464 -23.33 -13.85 9.48
CA CYS A 464 -22.18 -14.74 9.45
C CYS A 464 -21.53 -14.79 8.07
N LEU A 465 -22.32 -14.80 6.98
CA LEU A 465 -21.83 -14.71 5.60
C LEU A 465 -21.01 -13.44 5.37
N ALA A 466 -21.47 -12.28 5.85
CA ALA A 466 -20.69 -11.04 5.76
C ALA A 466 -19.34 -11.13 6.51
N ASN A 467 -19.29 -11.84 7.63
CA ASN A 467 -18.05 -12.06 8.38
C ASN A 467 -17.13 -13.07 7.68
N GLU A 468 -17.67 -14.16 7.15
CA GLU A 468 -16.90 -15.20 6.45
C GLU A 468 -16.35 -14.69 5.10
N LEU A 469 -17.11 -13.86 4.36
CA LEU A 469 -16.57 -13.15 3.18
C LEU A 469 -15.45 -12.18 3.55
N LYS A 470 -15.59 -11.45 4.66
CA LYS A 470 -14.56 -10.51 5.14
C LYS A 470 -13.27 -11.22 5.55
N THR A 471 -13.39 -12.41 6.13
CA THR A 471 -12.25 -13.21 6.63
C THR A 471 -11.68 -14.17 5.59
N GLY A 472 -12.38 -14.36 4.47
CA GLY A 472 -11.99 -15.29 3.41
C GLY A 472 -12.31 -16.76 3.72
N ASP A 473 -13.13 -17.03 4.74
CA ASP A 473 -13.69 -18.36 5.02
C ASP A 473 -14.77 -18.76 3.99
N MET A 474 -15.39 -17.76 3.37
CA MET A 474 -16.25 -17.88 2.19
C MET A 474 -15.63 -17.13 1.02
N ALA A 475 -15.71 -17.72 -0.16
CA ALA A 475 -15.24 -17.16 -1.43
C ALA A 475 -16.40 -16.95 -2.42
N ILE A 476 -16.17 -16.03 -3.36
CA ILE A 476 -17.05 -15.77 -4.49
C ILE A 476 -16.32 -16.19 -5.76
N ASP A 477 -16.94 -17.03 -6.57
CA ASP A 477 -16.37 -17.45 -7.84
C ASP A 477 -16.48 -16.31 -8.88
N GLY A 478 -15.43 -16.13 -9.68
CA GLY A 478 -15.34 -15.04 -10.64
C GLY A 478 -15.15 -13.63 -10.03
N SER A 479 -14.77 -13.56 -8.75
CA SER A 479 -14.27 -12.37 -8.03
C SER A 479 -12.73 -12.36 -8.02
N GLU A 480 -12.10 -11.23 -7.66
CA GLU A 480 -10.66 -11.16 -7.43
C GLU A 480 -10.33 -10.96 -5.94
N GLU A 481 -10.97 -10.00 -5.27
CA GLU A 481 -10.71 -9.70 -3.85
C GLU A 481 -11.30 -10.77 -2.90
N TYR A 482 -12.48 -11.28 -3.24
CA TYR A 482 -13.24 -12.26 -2.47
C TYR A 482 -13.14 -13.69 -3.05
N ALA A 483 -12.23 -13.96 -3.99
CA ALA A 483 -11.92 -15.32 -4.42
C ALA A 483 -11.16 -16.12 -3.34
N ASP A 484 -11.08 -17.44 -3.53
CA ASP A 484 -10.24 -18.30 -2.70
C ASP A 484 -8.77 -17.89 -2.84
N TYR A 485 -8.24 -17.29 -1.78
CA TYR A 485 -6.89 -16.74 -1.75
C TYR A 485 -5.81 -17.82 -1.74
N ARG A 486 -6.14 -19.05 -1.37
CA ARG A 486 -5.17 -20.17 -1.32
C ARG A 486 -4.69 -20.55 -2.71
N GLY A 487 -5.55 -20.40 -3.72
CA GLY A 487 -5.18 -20.56 -5.13
C GLY A 487 -4.19 -19.49 -5.62
N GLN A 488 -4.03 -18.39 -4.88
CA GLN A 488 -3.07 -17.32 -5.18
C GLN A 488 -1.73 -17.52 -4.45
N LEU A 489 -1.64 -18.42 -3.47
CA LEU A 489 -0.40 -18.71 -2.75
C LEU A 489 0.50 -19.62 -3.58
N LEU A 490 1.82 -19.50 -3.39
CA LEU A 490 2.79 -20.45 -3.92
C LEU A 490 2.49 -21.87 -3.43
N THR A 491 2.82 -22.87 -4.25
CA THR A 491 2.83 -24.27 -3.80
C THR A 491 3.96 -24.48 -2.78
N TRP A 492 3.88 -25.53 -1.95
CA TRP A 492 4.95 -25.79 -0.98
C TRP A 492 6.28 -26.08 -1.67
N ASP A 493 6.28 -26.80 -2.80
CA ASP A 493 7.49 -27.09 -3.58
C ASP A 493 8.19 -25.82 -4.07
N GLU A 494 7.41 -24.83 -4.55
CA GLU A 494 7.95 -23.51 -4.91
C GLU A 494 8.50 -22.76 -3.70
N CYS A 495 7.85 -22.88 -2.53
CA CYS A 495 8.33 -22.28 -1.29
C CYS A 495 9.63 -22.91 -0.80
N GLU A 496 9.74 -24.23 -0.82
CA GLU A 496 10.90 -24.98 -0.35
C GLU A 496 12.18 -24.56 -1.09
N SER A 497 12.08 -24.35 -2.41
CA SER A 497 13.20 -23.86 -3.23
C SER A 497 13.73 -22.48 -2.84
N ARG A 498 12.92 -21.67 -2.14
CA ARG A 498 13.24 -20.28 -1.73
C ARG A 498 13.54 -20.15 -0.24
N LEU A 499 13.16 -21.15 0.54
CA LEU A 499 13.12 -21.09 2.00
C LEU A 499 14.50 -20.84 2.61
N VAL A 500 15.51 -21.58 2.16
CA VAL A 500 16.89 -21.48 2.71
C VAL A 500 17.47 -20.08 2.50
N ASP A 501 17.38 -19.57 1.27
CA ASP A 501 17.87 -18.22 0.94
C ASP A 501 17.12 -17.15 1.74
N TYR A 502 15.79 -17.29 1.86
CA TYR A 502 14.95 -16.34 2.58
C TYR A 502 15.25 -16.31 4.08
N CYS A 503 15.27 -17.48 4.71
CA CYS A 503 15.60 -17.61 6.13
C CYS A 503 17.03 -17.14 6.42
N GLY A 504 17.98 -17.45 5.54
CA GLY A 504 19.37 -16.99 5.65
C GLY A 504 19.52 -15.47 5.60
N GLN A 505 18.78 -14.79 4.70
CA GLN A 505 18.79 -13.32 4.60
C GLN A 505 18.23 -12.63 5.86
N LEU A 506 17.22 -13.24 6.50
CA LEU A 506 16.54 -12.66 7.66
C LEU A 506 17.04 -13.19 9.01
N GLY A 507 17.96 -14.16 9.02
CA GLY A 507 18.41 -14.84 10.24
C GLY A 507 17.36 -15.73 10.90
N LEU A 508 16.30 -16.10 10.16
CA LEU A 508 15.26 -17.00 10.64
C LEU A 508 15.74 -18.46 10.58
N ALA A 509 15.19 -19.32 11.44
CA ALA A 509 15.45 -20.76 11.34
C ALA A 509 14.71 -21.36 10.13
N THR A 510 15.30 -22.41 9.54
CA THR A 510 14.75 -23.14 8.37
C THR A 510 13.83 -24.29 8.78
N ASP A 511 13.67 -24.55 10.07
CA ASP A 511 12.80 -25.59 10.63
C ASP A 511 11.98 -25.06 11.81
N ALA A 512 10.80 -25.64 12.00
CA ALA A 512 9.83 -25.18 13.00
C ALA A 512 10.31 -25.30 14.46
N PRO A 513 10.92 -26.44 14.90
CA PRO A 513 11.40 -26.57 16.28
C PRO A 513 12.47 -25.53 16.64
N THR A 514 13.46 -25.33 15.76
CA THR A 514 14.52 -24.35 15.98
C THR A 514 13.97 -22.91 15.96
N PHE A 515 13.00 -22.62 15.10
CA PHE A 515 12.33 -21.32 15.06
C PHE A 515 11.65 -20.99 16.39
N VAL A 516 10.86 -21.93 16.92
CA VAL A 516 10.15 -21.79 18.20
C VAL A 516 11.13 -21.70 19.37
N ALA A 517 12.19 -22.51 19.39
CA ALA A 517 13.20 -22.47 20.44
C ALA A 517 13.88 -21.10 20.53
N ARG A 518 14.28 -20.52 19.39
CA ARG A 518 14.91 -19.17 19.34
C ARG A 518 13.97 -18.07 19.83
N LEU A 519 12.69 -18.12 19.44
CA LEU A 519 11.69 -17.15 19.89
C LEU A 519 11.45 -17.23 21.40
N ARG A 520 11.40 -18.45 21.94
CA ARG A 520 11.26 -18.69 23.37
C ARG A 520 12.46 -18.14 24.13
N GLU A 521 13.66 -18.43 23.65
CA GLU A 521 14.92 -17.91 24.22
C GLU A 521 14.97 -16.37 24.20
N GLU A 522 14.59 -15.72 23.09
CA GLU A 522 14.58 -14.26 23.01
C GLU A 522 13.63 -13.62 24.01
N LEU A 523 12.41 -14.15 24.14
CA LEU A 523 11.41 -13.65 25.10
C LEU A 523 11.89 -13.85 26.53
N THR A 524 12.40 -15.04 26.87
CA THR A 524 12.93 -15.35 28.20
C THR A 524 14.08 -14.41 28.54
N ARG A 525 15.10 -14.33 27.70
CA ARG A 525 16.27 -13.47 27.92
C ARG A 525 15.88 -12.00 28.10
N THR A 526 15.02 -11.48 27.22
CA THR A 526 14.59 -10.07 27.30
C THR A 526 13.85 -9.78 28.61
N ALA A 527 13.02 -10.71 29.07
CA ALA A 527 12.30 -10.56 30.33
C ALA A 527 13.24 -10.64 31.55
N ASP A 528 14.18 -11.61 31.56
CA ASP A 528 15.18 -11.76 32.62
C ASP A 528 16.10 -10.53 32.73
N GLU A 529 16.57 -10.00 31.60
CA GLU A 529 17.41 -8.80 31.55
C GLU A 529 16.69 -7.57 32.12
N ILE A 530 15.40 -7.41 31.81
CA ILE A 530 14.61 -6.26 32.28
C ILE A 530 14.22 -6.40 33.75
N ASP A 531 13.91 -7.60 34.20
CA ASP A 531 13.65 -7.88 35.61
C ASP A 531 14.90 -7.54 36.43
N ALA A 532 16.06 -8.06 36.05
CA ALA A 532 17.33 -7.80 36.73
C ALA A 532 17.73 -6.32 36.73
N ALA A 533 17.44 -5.57 35.66
CA ALA A 533 17.76 -4.14 35.55
C ALA A 533 16.73 -3.22 36.22
N TYR A 534 15.56 -3.74 36.62
CA TYR A 534 14.47 -2.92 37.17
C TYR A 534 14.86 -2.09 38.40
N PRO A 535 15.61 -2.62 39.40
CA PRO A 535 15.96 -1.85 40.60
C PRO A 535 16.75 -0.56 40.32
N ASP A 536 17.58 -0.57 39.26
CA ASP A 536 18.39 0.59 38.84
C ASP A 536 17.69 1.44 37.76
N ASN A 537 16.54 0.98 37.24
CA ASN A 537 15.85 1.63 36.13
C ASN A 537 14.76 2.61 36.60
N ASN A 538 15.10 3.90 36.64
CA ASN A 538 14.17 4.97 37.01
C ASN A 538 13.15 5.37 35.92
N GLN A 539 13.05 4.62 34.81
CA GLN A 539 12.15 4.93 33.69
C GLN A 539 10.73 4.37 33.85
N ILE A 540 10.59 3.29 34.62
CA ILE A 540 9.33 2.61 34.91
C ILE A 540 9.19 2.46 36.42
N VAL A 541 8.01 2.82 36.95
CA VAL A 541 7.65 2.59 38.34
C VAL A 541 6.36 1.78 38.36
N ILE A 542 6.39 0.60 38.97
CA ILE A 542 5.19 -0.21 39.25
C ILE A 542 4.64 0.25 40.60
N ASP A 543 3.40 0.75 40.61
CA ASP A 543 2.75 1.21 41.84
C ASP A 543 2.29 0.04 42.75
N ASP A 544 1.81 0.36 43.95
CA ASP A 544 1.34 -0.62 44.94
C ASP A 544 0.16 -1.49 44.45
N ARG A 545 -0.51 -1.08 43.36
CA ARG A 545 -1.61 -1.82 42.72
C ARG A 545 -1.13 -2.66 41.55
N GLY A 546 0.18 -2.71 41.29
CA GLY A 546 0.78 -3.42 40.16
C GLY A 546 0.62 -2.71 38.82
N VAL A 547 0.28 -1.42 38.81
CA VAL A 547 0.10 -0.63 37.59
C VAL A 547 1.41 0.08 37.25
N PRO A 548 1.97 -0.13 36.05
CA PRO A 548 3.22 0.49 35.68
C PRO A 548 3.03 1.91 35.10
N VAL A 549 3.91 2.83 35.52
CA VAL A 549 3.92 4.25 35.15
C VAL A 549 5.27 4.61 34.52
N LEU A 550 5.24 5.28 33.37
CA LEU A 550 6.45 5.74 32.68
C LEU A 550 6.74 7.22 32.96
N LYS A 551 8.01 7.56 33.14
CA LYS A 551 8.44 8.95 33.26
C LYS A 551 8.24 9.72 31.95
N ARG A 552 7.79 10.97 32.05
CA ARG A 552 7.57 11.85 30.88
C ARG A 552 8.91 12.32 30.29
N VAL A 553 9.03 12.25 28.96
CA VAL A 553 10.15 12.83 28.21
C VAL A 553 10.04 14.36 28.20
N VAL A 554 11.11 15.06 28.55
CA VAL A 554 11.19 16.53 28.53
C VAL A 554 11.77 16.98 27.19
N ALA A 555 11.13 17.94 26.52
CA ALA A 555 11.63 18.49 25.26
C ALA A 555 12.89 19.34 25.51
N LYS A 556 13.92 19.20 24.67
CA LYS A 556 15.13 20.02 24.72
C LYS A 556 14.89 21.32 23.95
N GLU A 557 15.25 22.46 24.53
CA GLU A 557 15.16 23.75 23.83
C GLU A 557 16.28 23.90 22.79
N PRO A 558 16.02 24.53 21.63
CA PRO A 558 17.05 24.84 20.64
C PRO A 558 18.10 25.78 21.22
N THR A 559 19.37 25.51 20.93
CA THR A 559 20.50 26.38 21.26
C THR A 559 20.39 27.74 20.54
N ASP A 560 20.97 28.80 21.12
CA ASP A 560 20.97 30.11 20.47
C ASP A 560 21.82 30.12 19.18
N SER A 561 22.84 29.27 19.09
CA SER A 561 23.61 29.05 17.85
C SER A 561 22.75 28.47 16.74
N ALA A 562 21.87 27.51 17.04
CA ALA A 562 20.93 26.95 16.06
C ALA A 562 19.93 28.00 15.55
N LYS A 563 19.38 28.83 16.46
CA LYS A 563 18.47 29.93 16.07
C LYS A 563 19.16 30.96 15.18
N ALA A 564 20.40 31.33 15.49
CA ALA A 564 21.19 32.26 14.69
C ALA A 564 21.49 31.70 13.30
N LEU A 565 21.87 30.42 13.21
CA LEU A 565 22.12 29.73 11.94
C LEU A 565 20.84 29.64 11.09
N GLU A 566 19.71 29.27 11.69
CA GLU A 566 18.41 29.22 11.00
C GLU A 566 18.04 30.60 10.41
N THR A 567 18.22 31.67 11.19
CA THR A 567 17.95 33.04 10.74
C THR A 567 18.84 33.42 9.54
N ALA A 568 20.14 33.12 9.61
CA ALA A 568 21.09 33.42 8.53
C ALA A 568 20.79 32.64 7.24
N ILE A 569 20.31 31.41 7.37
CA ILE A 569 19.88 30.56 6.26
C ILE A 569 18.62 31.14 5.61
N LEU A 570 17.58 31.42 6.40
CA LEU A 570 16.30 31.92 5.90
C LEU A 570 16.46 33.23 5.10
N GLN A 571 17.40 34.09 5.49
CA GLN A 571 17.72 35.33 4.76
C GLN A 571 18.38 35.11 3.39
N ARG A 572 19.03 33.95 3.17
CA ARG A 572 19.73 33.60 1.92
C ARG A 572 18.92 32.64 1.01
N MET A 573 17.78 32.14 1.47
CA MET A 573 16.94 31.24 0.67
C MET A 573 16.40 31.95 -0.58
N PRO A 574 16.58 31.37 -1.78
CA PRO A 574 16.14 31.98 -3.02
C PRO A 574 14.62 31.95 -3.16
N GLU A 575 14.01 33.06 -3.55
CA GLU A 575 12.57 33.13 -3.77
C GLU A 575 12.18 32.50 -5.11
N ARG A 576 11.34 31.45 -5.09
CA ARG A 576 10.90 30.72 -6.31
C ARG A 576 9.42 30.35 -6.25
N ASN A 577 8.78 30.22 -7.41
CA ASN A 577 7.46 29.61 -7.49
C ASN A 577 7.57 28.07 -7.59
N ILE A 578 6.49 27.34 -7.30
CA ILE A 578 6.50 25.86 -7.32
C ILE A 578 6.81 25.30 -8.72
N LEU A 579 6.40 25.96 -9.81
CA LEU A 579 6.72 25.50 -11.16
C LEU A 579 8.20 25.65 -11.50
N ASP A 580 8.85 26.73 -11.06
CA ASP A 580 10.30 26.90 -11.22
C ASP A 580 11.04 25.75 -10.51
N ILE A 581 10.58 25.38 -9.30
CA ILE A 581 11.10 24.23 -8.56
C ILE A 581 10.91 22.93 -9.36
N LEU A 582 9.72 22.69 -9.91
CA LEU A 582 9.46 21.50 -10.73
C LEU A 582 10.29 21.48 -12.03
N CYS A 583 10.57 22.65 -12.63
CA CYS A 583 11.46 22.77 -13.78
C CYS A 583 12.90 22.43 -13.39
N ASN A 584 13.40 22.97 -12.28
CA ASN A 584 14.74 22.67 -11.77
C ASN A 584 14.90 21.17 -11.48
N VAL A 585 13.95 20.58 -10.75
CA VAL A 585 13.95 19.15 -10.44
C VAL A 585 13.81 18.31 -11.71
N THR A 586 13.03 18.75 -12.70
CA THR A 586 12.98 18.10 -14.02
C THR A 586 14.34 18.14 -14.71
N HIS A 587 15.06 19.26 -14.64
CA HIS A 587 16.39 19.37 -15.25
C HIS A 587 17.40 18.44 -14.57
N TRP A 588 17.39 18.38 -13.23
CA TRP A 588 18.32 17.56 -12.45
C TRP A 588 18.02 16.06 -12.52
N VAL A 589 16.74 15.67 -12.52
CA VAL A 589 16.30 14.27 -12.31
C VAL A 589 15.58 13.68 -13.53
N ASN A 590 14.99 14.51 -14.39
CA ASN A 590 14.16 14.10 -15.53
C ASN A 590 13.02 13.13 -15.14
N PHE A 591 12.36 13.37 -14.00
CA PHE A 591 11.23 12.56 -13.55
C PHE A 591 10.05 12.44 -14.57
N PRO A 592 9.75 13.44 -15.45
CA PRO A 592 8.66 13.32 -16.41
C PRO A 592 8.87 12.22 -17.45
N ARG A 593 10.08 11.64 -17.53
CA ARG A 593 10.40 10.51 -18.43
C ARG A 593 9.43 9.34 -18.26
N HIS A 594 8.81 9.12 -17.09
CA HIS A 594 7.87 8.02 -16.85
C HIS A 594 6.46 8.23 -17.42
N PHE A 595 6.09 9.47 -17.72
CA PHE A 595 4.72 9.81 -18.15
C PHE A 595 4.51 9.60 -19.65
N GLY A 596 3.42 8.94 -20.04
CA GLY A 596 3.14 8.62 -21.44
C GLY A 596 1.95 7.68 -21.58
N PRO A 597 1.51 7.33 -22.79
CA PRO A 597 0.35 6.47 -23.00
C PRO A 597 0.48 5.11 -22.29
N LEU A 598 -0.64 4.50 -21.86
CA LEU A 598 -0.65 3.16 -21.26
C LEU A 598 -0.03 2.11 -22.19
N SER A 599 -0.18 2.28 -23.50
CA SER A 599 0.46 1.40 -24.50
C SER A 599 1.99 1.47 -24.48
N GLY A 600 2.63 2.36 -23.71
CA GLY A 600 4.08 2.55 -23.69
C GLY A 600 4.65 3.10 -25.01
N SER A 601 3.79 3.63 -25.87
CA SER A 601 4.17 4.29 -27.11
C SER A 601 4.70 5.70 -26.84
N ASP A 602 5.22 6.33 -27.88
CA ASP A 602 5.60 7.75 -27.83
C ASP A 602 4.36 8.59 -27.45
N PRO A 603 4.50 9.59 -26.57
CA PRO A 603 3.43 10.51 -26.20
C PRO A 603 2.65 11.12 -27.36
N LYS A 604 3.28 11.37 -28.53
CA LYS A 604 2.65 12.14 -29.63
C LYS A 604 2.05 13.48 -29.13
N LEU A 605 2.72 14.13 -28.18
CA LEU A 605 2.34 15.44 -27.64
C LEU A 605 3.45 16.44 -27.97
N GLU A 606 3.06 17.60 -28.49
CA GLU A 606 3.97 18.74 -28.58
C GLU A 606 4.37 19.22 -27.18
N ARG A 607 5.67 19.48 -26.99
CA ARG A 607 6.27 19.89 -25.70
C ARG A 607 5.78 19.02 -24.53
N ALA A 608 5.89 17.70 -24.68
CA ALA A 608 5.35 16.74 -23.71
C ALA A 608 5.82 16.99 -22.26
N THR A 609 7.11 17.29 -22.07
CA THR A 609 7.70 17.56 -20.73
C THR A 609 7.03 18.76 -20.06
N GLU A 610 6.85 19.87 -20.78
CA GLU A 610 6.15 21.05 -20.29
C GLU A 610 4.71 20.71 -19.86
N ARG A 611 3.96 19.97 -20.70
CA ARG A 611 2.61 19.53 -20.36
C ARG A 611 2.56 18.66 -19.10
N TYR A 612 3.56 17.81 -18.90
CA TYR A 612 3.66 16.98 -17.71
C TYR A 612 3.95 17.79 -16.45
N ILE A 613 4.86 18.76 -16.50
CA ILE A 613 5.15 19.66 -15.37
C ILE A 613 3.89 20.45 -14.98
N LEU A 614 3.21 21.05 -15.96
CA LEU A 614 1.96 21.79 -15.72
C LEU A 614 0.86 20.90 -15.14
N THR A 615 0.77 19.64 -15.60
CA THR A 615 -0.19 18.66 -15.06
C THR A 615 0.17 18.26 -13.64
N ALA A 616 1.45 18.00 -13.34
CA ALA A 616 1.92 17.67 -12.00
C ALA A 616 1.62 18.79 -11.00
N PHE A 617 1.88 20.05 -11.38
CA PHE A 617 1.52 21.21 -10.58
C PHE A 617 -0.01 21.35 -10.40
N THR A 618 -0.78 21.20 -11.48
CA THR A 618 -2.25 21.35 -11.46
C THR A 618 -2.91 20.42 -10.45
N TYR A 619 -2.54 19.13 -10.49
CA TYR A 619 -3.15 18.11 -9.63
C TYR A 619 -2.46 18.03 -8.27
N GLY A 620 -1.15 18.24 -8.17
CA GLY A 620 -0.42 18.22 -6.90
C GLY A 620 -0.77 19.38 -5.96
N SER A 621 -1.16 20.52 -6.53
CA SER A 621 -1.65 21.68 -5.78
C SER A 621 -3.18 21.70 -5.60
N ASN A 622 -3.90 20.68 -6.06
CA ASN A 622 -5.38 20.59 -6.04
C ASN A 622 -6.15 21.74 -6.72
N LEU A 623 -5.55 22.43 -7.69
CA LEU A 623 -6.24 23.52 -8.39
C LEU A 623 -7.35 23.01 -9.31
N GLY A 624 -7.16 21.81 -9.85
CA GLY A 624 -8.01 21.26 -10.90
C GLY A 624 -7.77 21.93 -12.26
N PRO A 625 -8.09 21.24 -13.37
CA PRO A 625 -7.69 21.67 -14.71
C PRO A 625 -8.31 23.00 -15.17
N VAL A 626 -9.54 23.30 -14.72
CA VAL A 626 -10.25 24.53 -15.09
C VAL A 626 -9.60 25.76 -14.47
N GLN A 627 -9.33 25.71 -13.17
CA GLN A 627 -8.74 26.84 -12.47
C GLN A 627 -7.27 26.99 -12.82
N ALA A 628 -6.49 25.90 -12.89
CA ALA A 628 -5.08 25.96 -13.24
C ALA A 628 -4.83 26.60 -14.62
N ALA A 629 -5.62 26.20 -15.64
CA ALA A 629 -5.48 26.76 -17.00
C ALA A 629 -5.64 28.29 -17.06
N ARG A 630 -6.43 28.88 -16.17
CA ARG A 630 -6.60 30.35 -16.10
C ARG A 630 -5.32 31.07 -15.65
N HIS A 631 -4.50 30.41 -14.82
CA HIS A 631 -3.23 30.96 -14.32
C HIS A 631 -2.04 30.70 -15.25
N PHE A 632 -2.22 29.89 -16.29
CA PHE A 632 -1.17 29.56 -17.27
C PHE A 632 -1.18 30.45 -18.52
N ARG A 633 -1.94 31.57 -18.51
CA ARG A 633 -1.99 32.57 -19.59
C ARG A 633 -2.17 31.98 -21.01
N GLY A 634 -2.97 30.92 -21.13
CA GLY A 634 -3.28 30.29 -22.42
C GLY A 634 -2.29 29.24 -22.92
N ALA A 635 -1.22 28.92 -22.16
CA ALA A 635 -0.26 27.87 -22.54
C ALA A 635 -0.90 26.48 -22.68
N VAL A 636 -1.94 26.19 -21.87
CA VAL A 636 -2.69 24.94 -21.92
C VAL A 636 -4.17 25.17 -21.63
N THR A 637 -5.02 24.31 -22.17
CA THR A 637 -6.46 24.30 -21.88
C THR A 637 -6.82 23.29 -20.78
N PRO A 638 -7.98 23.42 -20.12
CA PRO A 638 -8.46 22.42 -19.16
C PRO A 638 -8.56 21.01 -19.77
N HIS A 639 -8.96 20.93 -21.04
CA HIS A 639 -9.04 19.67 -21.78
C HIS A 639 -7.67 19.02 -21.95
N MET A 640 -6.63 19.80 -22.26
CA MET A 640 -5.25 19.27 -22.40
C MET A 640 -4.74 18.68 -21.09
N LEU A 641 -4.95 19.37 -19.95
CA LEU A 641 -4.54 18.89 -18.62
C LEU A 641 -5.28 17.61 -18.23
N SER A 642 -6.61 17.57 -18.43
CA SER A 642 -7.42 16.39 -18.17
C SER A 642 -7.03 15.21 -19.07
N PHE A 643 -6.75 15.47 -20.35
CA PHE A 643 -6.28 14.46 -21.30
C PHE A 643 -4.97 13.83 -20.84
N VAL A 644 -3.98 14.65 -20.46
CA VAL A 644 -2.68 14.16 -19.97
C VAL A 644 -2.86 13.33 -18.69
N ASN A 645 -3.64 13.81 -17.71
CA ASN A 645 -3.90 13.06 -16.48
C ASN A 645 -4.61 11.71 -16.74
N ARG A 646 -5.59 11.66 -17.63
CA ARG A 646 -6.33 10.43 -17.97
C ARG A 646 -5.48 9.42 -18.74
N ARG A 647 -4.69 9.90 -19.69
CA ARG A 647 -4.09 9.04 -20.74
C ARG A 647 -2.60 8.78 -20.52
N HIS A 648 -1.89 9.71 -19.87
CA HIS A 648 -0.43 9.66 -19.75
C HIS A 648 0.06 9.30 -18.34
N ILE A 649 -0.77 9.52 -17.31
CA ILE A 649 -0.35 9.42 -15.91
C ILE A 649 -1.28 8.46 -15.15
N ASN A 650 -0.68 7.57 -14.35
CA ASN A 650 -1.37 6.67 -13.42
C ASN A 650 -0.54 6.55 -12.13
N GLY A 651 -1.10 5.94 -11.09
CA GLY A 651 -0.41 5.81 -9.80
C GLY A 651 0.98 5.18 -9.91
N LYS A 652 1.14 4.11 -10.69
CA LYS A 652 2.44 3.43 -10.90
C LYS A 652 3.49 4.36 -11.52
N LYS A 653 3.11 5.22 -12.46
CA LYS A 653 4.03 6.18 -13.10
C LYS A 653 4.42 7.31 -12.16
N LEU A 654 3.49 7.75 -11.31
CA LEU A 654 3.80 8.72 -10.25
C LEU A 654 4.80 8.13 -9.25
N ASP A 655 4.61 6.88 -8.83
CA ASP A 655 5.56 6.19 -7.93
C ASP A 655 6.97 6.10 -8.53
N LEU A 656 7.10 5.82 -9.84
CA LEU A 656 8.39 5.81 -10.53
C LEU A 656 9.03 7.19 -10.61
N ALA A 657 8.23 8.25 -10.84
CA ALA A 657 8.72 9.62 -10.86
C ALA A 657 9.15 10.10 -9.48
N ILE A 658 8.37 9.78 -8.44
CA ILE A 658 8.70 10.05 -7.03
C ILE A 658 10.00 9.33 -6.65
N LYS A 659 10.14 8.06 -7.02
CA LYS A 659 11.36 7.27 -6.78
C LYS A 659 12.61 7.99 -7.30
N ASP A 660 12.59 8.52 -8.51
CA ASP A 660 13.77 9.20 -9.07
C ASP A 660 14.16 10.43 -8.24
N ILE A 661 13.18 11.19 -7.76
CA ILE A 661 13.41 12.37 -6.90
C ILE A 661 13.99 11.94 -5.56
N ILE A 662 13.44 10.89 -4.94
CA ILE A 662 13.96 10.35 -3.67
C ILE A 662 15.40 9.86 -3.83
N ASN A 663 15.70 9.16 -4.93
CA ASN A 663 17.04 8.64 -5.19
C ASN A 663 18.05 9.78 -5.38
N ALA A 664 17.68 10.85 -6.09
CA ALA A 664 18.51 12.04 -6.22
C ALA A 664 18.72 12.74 -4.87
N TYR A 665 17.65 12.89 -4.07
CA TYR A 665 17.71 13.43 -2.72
C TYR A 665 18.68 12.64 -1.81
N ASN A 666 18.63 11.31 -1.86
CA ASN A 666 19.49 10.43 -1.06
C ASN A 666 20.99 10.55 -1.41
N THR A 667 21.34 11.12 -2.57
CA THR A 667 22.75 11.36 -2.92
C THR A 667 23.37 12.48 -2.10
N LEU A 668 22.58 13.44 -1.60
CA LEU A 668 23.05 14.58 -0.83
C LEU A 668 23.63 14.13 0.53
N HIS A 669 24.62 14.87 1.06
CA HIS A 669 25.14 14.60 2.40
C HIS A 669 24.23 15.16 3.52
N LEU A 670 23.50 16.24 3.25
CA LEU A 670 22.63 16.90 4.24
C LEU A 670 21.57 15.99 4.87
N PRO A 671 20.82 15.16 4.10
CA PRO A 671 19.85 14.23 4.68
C PRO A 671 20.43 13.28 5.73
N LYS A 672 21.72 12.92 5.59
CA LYS A 672 22.45 12.03 6.52
C LYS A 672 22.76 12.68 7.86
N VAL A 673 22.49 13.98 8.02
CA VAL A 673 22.54 14.69 9.30
C VAL A 673 21.25 14.48 10.09
N TRP A 674 20.10 14.37 9.42
CA TRP A 674 18.78 14.21 10.05
C TRP A 674 18.42 12.76 10.39
N GLY A 675 18.94 11.80 9.63
CA GLY A 675 18.62 10.38 9.77
C GLY A 675 19.58 9.51 8.95
N ASN A 676 19.48 8.19 9.12
CA ASN A 676 20.30 7.23 8.39
C ASN A 676 19.53 6.50 7.28
N GLY A 677 18.24 6.80 7.09
CA GLY A 677 17.40 6.18 6.06
C GLY A 677 16.91 4.77 6.41
N LYS A 678 17.18 4.27 7.63
CA LYS A 678 16.76 2.93 8.07
C LYS A 678 15.41 2.92 8.80
N SER A 679 14.92 4.08 9.19
CA SER A 679 13.64 4.23 9.87
C SER A 679 12.66 5.05 9.04
N ALA A 680 11.39 4.63 9.04
CA ALA A 680 10.28 5.42 8.55
C ALA A 680 9.19 5.52 9.62
N ALA A 681 8.41 6.59 9.59
CA ALA A 681 7.20 6.68 10.37
C ALA A 681 5.99 6.72 9.44
N ALA A 682 4.89 6.13 9.89
CA ALA A 682 3.70 5.89 9.10
C ALA A 682 2.47 6.50 9.79
N ASP A 683 1.74 7.34 9.06
CA ASP A 683 0.57 8.06 9.57
C ASP A 683 -0.47 8.32 8.48
N GLY A 684 -1.73 8.43 8.89
CA GLY A 684 -2.87 8.72 8.04
C GLY A 684 -3.45 10.10 8.27
N THR A 685 -3.54 10.92 7.22
CA THR A 685 -4.21 12.23 7.27
C THR A 685 -5.58 12.17 6.58
N LYS A 686 -6.63 12.64 7.25
CA LYS A 686 -7.96 12.72 6.66
C LYS A 686 -8.06 13.87 5.64
N TYR A 687 -8.58 13.54 4.46
CA TYR A 687 -9.07 14.49 3.47
C TYR A 687 -10.59 14.43 3.36
N ASP A 688 -11.23 15.58 3.25
CA ASP A 688 -12.66 15.64 2.98
C ASP A 688 -12.95 15.25 1.53
N MET A 689 -14.05 14.54 1.32
CA MET A 689 -14.43 14.00 0.03
C MET A 689 -15.92 14.20 -0.25
N ARG A 690 -16.28 14.15 -1.54
CA ARG A 690 -17.69 13.97 -1.93
C ARG A 690 -18.19 12.58 -1.54
N ASP A 691 -19.46 12.50 -1.14
CA ASP A 691 -20.06 11.34 -0.46
C ASP A 691 -20.66 10.27 -1.41
N GLN A 692 -20.55 10.43 -2.73
CA GLN A 692 -21.22 9.58 -3.72
C GLN A 692 -20.38 8.42 -4.24
N ASN A 693 -19.46 7.87 -3.44
CA ASN A 693 -18.64 6.71 -3.81
C ASN A 693 -18.63 5.65 -2.70
N LEU A 694 -18.19 4.43 -3.04
CA LEU A 694 -18.16 3.31 -2.10
C LEU A 694 -17.03 3.44 -1.05
N MET A 695 -16.03 4.29 -1.29
CA MET A 695 -14.87 4.54 -0.40
C MET A 695 -15.12 5.63 0.66
N ALA A 696 -16.10 6.51 0.46
CA ALA A 696 -16.43 7.58 1.38
C ALA A 696 -17.09 7.01 2.63
N GLU A 697 -16.38 7.07 3.75
CA GLU A 697 -16.86 6.62 5.05
C GLU A 697 -16.82 7.76 6.07
N TYR A 698 -17.73 7.68 7.03
CA TYR A 698 -17.81 8.66 8.11
C TYR A 698 -16.73 8.37 9.15
N HIS A 699 -15.82 9.32 9.37
CA HIS A 699 -14.73 9.14 10.31
C HIS A 699 -15.15 9.54 11.73
N ILE A 700 -15.17 8.60 12.66
CA ILE A 700 -15.64 8.83 14.04
C ILE A 700 -14.73 9.81 14.80
N ARG A 701 -13.40 9.71 14.65
CA ARG A 701 -12.43 10.58 15.35
C ARG A 701 -12.30 11.99 14.76
N TYR A 702 -12.63 12.20 13.49
CA TYR A 702 -12.41 13.48 12.80
C TYR A 702 -13.72 14.20 12.43
N GLY A 703 -14.88 13.51 12.50
CA GLY A 703 -16.17 14.05 12.10
C GLY A 703 -16.29 14.22 10.57
N GLY A 704 -17.35 13.68 9.97
CA GLY A 704 -17.64 13.86 8.53
C GLY A 704 -17.13 12.76 7.60
N TYR A 705 -17.50 12.86 6.33
CA TYR A 705 -17.16 11.88 5.27
C TYR A 705 -15.83 12.25 4.61
N GLY A 706 -14.94 11.28 4.46
CA GLY A 706 -13.62 11.50 3.87
C GLY A 706 -12.85 10.21 3.61
N GLY A 707 -11.60 10.36 3.19
CA GLY A 707 -10.63 9.26 3.08
C GLY A 707 -9.32 9.64 3.74
N ILE A 708 -8.43 8.67 3.89
CA ILE A 708 -7.17 8.80 4.60
C ILE A 708 -6.04 8.72 3.56
N ALA A 709 -5.28 9.80 3.41
CA ALA A 709 -4.00 9.76 2.73
C ALA A 709 -2.96 9.22 3.71
N TYR A 710 -2.49 8.01 3.45
CA TYR A 710 -1.54 7.30 4.29
C TYR A 710 -0.14 7.46 3.74
N HIS A 711 0.80 7.91 4.57
CA HIS A 711 2.18 8.20 4.15
C HIS A 711 3.18 7.39 4.98
N HIS A 712 4.28 7.01 4.35
CA HIS A 712 5.52 6.64 5.04
C HIS A 712 6.55 7.74 4.81
N VAL A 713 7.02 8.37 5.88
CA VAL A 713 8.06 9.40 5.81
C VAL A 713 9.32 8.87 6.46
N SER A 714 10.44 8.96 5.74
CA SER A 714 11.76 8.57 6.27
C SER A 714 12.14 9.47 7.45
N ASP A 715 13.00 8.94 8.31
CA ASP A 715 13.77 9.75 9.27
C ASP A 715 14.58 10.88 8.62
N THR A 716 14.80 10.84 7.31
CA THR A 716 15.39 11.93 6.51
C THR A 716 14.35 12.89 5.92
N TYR A 717 13.12 12.99 6.44
CA TYR A 717 12.08 13.96 6.00
C TYR A 717 11.53 13.81 4.57
N VAL A 718 11.76 12.70 3.87
CA VAL A 718 11.17 12.47 2.53
C VAL A 718 10.07 11.42 2.59
N ALA A 719 8.98 11.62 1.86
CA ALA A 719 7.92 10.61 1.77
C ALA A 719 8.31 9.50 0.79
N LEU A 720 8.35 8.27 1.30
CA LEU A 720 8.78 7.07 0.57
C LEU A 720 7.62 6.35 -0.12
N PHE A 721 6.42 6.47 0.46
CA PHE A 721 5.23 5.78 0.00
C PHE A 721 3.99 6.56 0.38
N SER A 722 2.98 6.46 -0.48
CA SER A 722 1.63 6.88 -0.16
C SER A 722 0.55 6.02 -0.78
N HIS A 723 -0.59 6.01 -0.10
CA HIS A 723 -1.79 5.33 -0.56
C HIS A 723 -3.04 6.01 -0.01
N PHE A 724 -4.10 6.06 -0.83
CA PHE A 724 -5.39 6.58 -0.43
C PHE A 724 -6.29 5.45 0.07
N ILE A 725 -6.65 5.51 1.36
CA ILE A 725 -7.40 4.49 2.06
C ILE A 725 -8.81 5.02 2.40
N PRO A 726 -9.87 4.19 2.29
CA PRO A 726 -11.19 4.56 2.81
C PRO A 726 -11.16 4.80 4.32
N SER A 727 -11.91 5.80 4.81
CA SER A 727 -12.06 6.00 6.26
C SER A 727 -12.61 4.73 6.93
N GLY A 728 -12.16 4.39 8.14
CA GLY A 728 -12.66 3.21 8.88
C GLY A 728 -12.05 1.86 8.48
N VAL A 729 -11.20 1.81 7.45
CA VAL A 729 -10.31 0.66 7.20
C VAL A 729 -9.16 0.70 8.20
N TRP A 730 -8.74 -0.48 8.66
CA TRP A 730 -7.65 -0.59 9.62
C TRP A 730 -6.30 -0.27 8.96
N GLU A 731 -5.70 0.87 9.27
CA GLU A 731 -4.52 1.43 8.58
C GLU A 731 -3.29 0.53 8.68
N ALA A 732 -3.17 -0.25 9.76
CA ALA A 732 -2.00 -1.09 10.01
C ALA A 732 -1.71 -2.12 8.91
N ILE A 733 -2.72 -2.48 8.11
CA ILE A 733 -2.53 -3.39 6.97
C ILE A 733 -1.64 -2.77 5.88
N TYR A 734 -1.60 -1.45 5.79
CA TYR A 734 -0.83 -0.70 4.79
C TYR A 734 0.61 -0.39 5.25
N ILE A 735 0.91 -0.48 6.56
CA ILE A 735 2.27 -0.33 7.10
C ILE A 735 3.25 -1.24 6.35
N ILE A 736 2.94 -2.53 6.29
CA ILE A 736 3.84 -3.51 5.68
C ILE A 736 3.89 -3.34 4.16
N GLU A 737 2.75 -3.05 3.54
CA GLU A 737 2.67 -2.88 2.10
C GLU A 737 3.50 -1.69 1.61
N GLY A 738 3.50 -0.57 2.34
CA GLY A 738 4.27 0.62 1.99
C GLY A 738 5.77 0.34 1.88
N LEU A 739 6.31 -0.43 2.82
CA LEU A 739 7.72 -0.86 2.76
C LEU A 739 8.00 -1.80 1.59
N LEU A 740 7.15 -2.81 1.37
CA LEU A 740 7.35 -3.77 0.27
C LEU A 740 7.26 -3.12 -1.12
N LYS A 741 6.40 -2.10 -1.26
CA LYS A 741 6.21 -1.33 -2.50
C LYS A 741 7.25 -0.24 -2.70
N ASN A 742 7.92 0.23 -1.65
CA ASN A 742 9.01 1.19 -1.79
C ASN A 742 10.17 0.59 -2.59
N LYS A 743 10.47 1.15 -3.76
CA LYS A 743 11.57 0.73 -4.63
C LYS A 743 12.69 1.76 -4.73
N SER A 744 12.68 2.80 -3.90
CA SER A 744 13.77 3.79 -3.82
C SER A 744 15.03 3.20 -3.19
N ASP A 745 16.14 3.92 -3.26
CA ASP A 745 17.41 3.48 -2.66
C ASP A 745 17.38 3.58 -1.12
N LEU A 746 16.43 4.34 -0.58
CA LEU A 746 16.11 4.37 0.86
C LEU A 746 15.21 3.18 1.19
N GLN A 747 15.77 2.16 1.84
CA GLN A 747 15.09 0.93 2.21
C GLN A 747 15.05 0.79 3.75
N PRO A 748 14.08 1.45 4.43
CA PRO A 748 13.96 1.35 5.87
C PRO A 748 13.54 -0.06 6.32
N ASP A 749 14.20 -0.56 7.36
CA ASP A 749 13.88 -1.83 8.02
C ASP A 749 13.04 -1.64 9.28
N THR A 750 12.89 -0.40 9.75
CA THR A 750 12.20 -0.03 10.98
C THR A 750 11.03 0.90 10.67
N VAL A 751 9.85 0.60 11.21
CA VAL A 751 8.66 1.46 11.04
C VAL A 751 8.03 1.83 12.37
N HIS A 752 7.83 3.13 12.54
CA HIS A 752 7.05 3.73 13.61
C HIS A 752 5.62 3.95 13.14
N ALA A 753 4.63 3.50 13.88
CA ALA A 753 3.22 3.67 13.54
C ALA A 753 2.41 4.14 14.76
N ASP A 754 1.24 4.73 14.55
CA ASP A 754 0.32 5.04 15.66
C ASP A 754 -0.24 3.74 16.29
N THR A 755 -1.01 3.91 17.38
CA THR A 755 -1.58 2.84 18.20
C THR A 755 -2.36 1.78 17.38
N GLN A 756 -2.85 2.11 16.18
CA GLN A 756 -3.49 1.13 15.29
C GLN A 756 -2.57 -0.03 14.87
N GLY A 757 -1.25 0.18 14.86
CA GLY A 757 -0.23 -0.83 14.53
C GLY A 757 -0.03 -1.94 15.57
N GLN A 758 -0.66 -1.87 16.75
CA GLN A 758 -0.37 -2.74 17.91
C GLN A 758 -0.88 -4.21 17.81
N SER A 759 -1.46 -4.61 16.68
CA SER A 759 -2.08 -5.92 16.52
C SER A 759 -1.06 -7.04 16.43
N ALA A 760 -1.30 -8.14 17.15
CA ALA A 760 -0.40 -9.29 17.16
C ALA A 760 -0.12 -9.85 15.74
N PRO A 761 -1.12 -10.13 14.89
CA PRO A 761 -0.86 -10.54 13.49
C PRO A 761 0.07 -9.63 12.69
N VAL A 762 0.02 -8.31 12.91
CA VAL A 762 0.91 -7.37 12.22
C VAL A 762 2.33 -7.44 12.78
N PHE A 763 2.50 -7.58 14.11
CA PHE A 763 3.81 -7.88 14.69
C PHE A 763 4.42 -9.18 14.15
N ALA A 764 3.62 -10.25 14.03
CA ALA A 764 4.07 -11.51 13.46
C ALA A 764 4.50 -11.35 12.00
N LEU A 765 3.64 -10.75 11.16
CA LEU A 765 3.95 -10.59 9.75
C LEU A 765 5.17 -9.68 9.53
N SER A 766 5.29 -8.59 10.29
CA SER A 766 6.47 -7.72 10.25
C SER A 766 7.74 -8.48 10.64
N HIS A 767 7.71 -9.25 11.73
CA HIS A 767 8.85 -10.06 12.15
C HIS A 767 9.29 -11.07 11.07
N LEU A 768 8.33 -11.79 10.49
CA LEU A 768 8.63 -12.76 9.43
C LEU A 768 9.16 -12.10 8.15
N LEU A 769 8.86 -10.83 7.91
CA LEU A 769 9.36 -10.05 6.78
C LEU A 769 10.68 -9.29 7.09
N GLY A 770 11.22 -9.42 8.30
CA GLY A 770 12.43 -8.70 8.72
C GLY A 770 12.19 -7.22 9.07
N ILE A 771 10.94 -6.81 9.28
CA ILE A 771 10.55 -5.44 9.59
C ILE A 771 10.44 -5.25 11.11
N LYS A 772 11.16 -4.26 11.64
CA LYS A 772 11.09 -3.85 13.05
C LYS A 772 9.93 -2.88 13.24
N LEU A 773 8.77 -3.41 13.64
CA LEU A 773 7.61 -2.60 13.97
C LEU A 773 7.74 -2.01 15.38
N MET A 774 7.75 -0.69 15.47
CA MET A 774 7.93 0.07 16.72
C MET A 774 6.80 1.10 16.91
N PRO A 775 5.57 0.67 17.23
CA PRO A 775 4.44 1.57 17.31
C PRO A 775 4.49 2.45 18.56
N ARG A 776 3.97 3.68 18.45
CA ARG A 776 3.71 4.57 19.60
C ARG A 776 2.40 4.16 20.26
N ILE A 777 2.48 3.48 21.40
CA ILE A 777 1.31 2.92 22.08
C ILE A 777 0.87 3.86 23.22
N ARG A 778 -0.32 4.46 23.08
CA ARG A 778 -0.87 5.39 24.10
C ARG A 778 -1.36 4.67 25.37
N ASN A 779 -2.17 3.62 25.22
CA ASN A 779 -2.77 2.86 26.31
C ASN A 779 -2.09 1.50 26.50
N TRP A 780 -0.75 1.50 26.63
CA TRP A 780 0.02 0.26 26.70
C TRP A 780 -0.30 -0.59 27.94
N GLN A 781 -0.79 0.04 29.01
CA GLN A 781 -1.21 -0.61 30.27
C GLN A 781 -2.38 -1.60 30.09
N ASP A 782 -3.22 -1.39 29.07
CA ASP A 782 -4.35 -2.27 28.76
C ASP A 782 -3.91 -3.54 28.02
N LEU A 783 -2.66 -3.59 27.54
CA LEU A 783 -2.15 -4.72 26.79
C LEU A 783 -1.74 -5.86 27.73
N LYS A 784 -1.97 -7.10 27.26
CA LYS A 784 -1.54 -8.32 27.96
C LYS A 784 -0.11 -8.67 27.56
N PHE A 785 0.76 -8.87 28.55
CA PHE A 785 2.07 -9.50 28.39
C PHE A 785 1.93 -11.01 28.60
N PHE A 786 2.69 -11.78 27.85
CA PHE A 786 2.62 -13.25 27.83
C PHE A 786 3.95 -13.86 28.30
N ARG A 787 3.87 -14.88 29.16
CA ARG A 787 5.04 -15.58 29.70
C ARG A 787 5.54 -16.66 28.73
N PRO A 788 6.84 -16.98 28.77
CA PRO A 788 7.39 -18.14 28.05
C PRO A 788 6.82 -19.48 28.53
N SER A 789 6.50 -19.61 29.82
CA SER A 789 5.86 -20.79 30.38
C SER A 789 5.01 -20.44 31.60
N ALA A 790 4.08 -21.31 31.98
CA ALA A 790 3.24 -21.13 33.17
C ALA A 790 4.06 -21.16 34.49
N ASP A 791 5.22 -21.83 34.47
CA ASP A 791 6.08 -22.02 35.64
C ASP A 791 7.09 -20.88 35.83
N THR A 792 7.29 -20.02 34.82
CA THR A 792 8.21 -18.88 34.91
C THR A 792 7.66 -17.80 35.85
N ARG A 793 8.49 -17.31 36.78
CA ARG A 793 8.20 -16.22 37.73
C ARG A 793 9.35 -15.22 37.71
N TYR A 794 9.02 -13.93 37.79
CA TYR A 794 9.97 -12.82 37.83
C TYR A 794 9.94 -12.17 39.22
N GLU A 795 11.02 -11.52 39.65
CA GLU A 795 11.10 -10.94 40.99
C GLU A 795 10.40 -9.57 41.06
N HIS A 796 10.62 -8.71 40.07
CA HIS A 796 10.18 -7.33 40.08
C HIS A 796 9.04 -7.05 39.09
N ILE A 797 9.03 -7.71 37.92
CA ILE A 797 8.09 -7.39 36.82
C ILE A 797 6.95 -8.41 36.64
N ASP A 798 6.79 -9.37 37.56
CA ASP A 798 5.87 -10.51 37.42
C ASP A 798 4.41 -10.10 37.15
N THR A 799 3.97 -8.99 37.76
CA THR A 799 2.61 -8.44 37.66
C THR A 799 2.23 -7.98 36.25
N LEU A 800 3.21 -7.73 35.37
CA LEU A 800 2.96 -7.35 33.98
C LEU A 800 2.32 -8.49 33.18
N PHE A 801 2.67 -9.73 33.51
CA PHE A 801 2.34 -10.92 32.73
C PHE A 801 1.00 -11.54 33.13
N LYS A 802 0.09 -11.67 32.16
CA LYS A 802 -1.32 -12.08 32.39
C LYS A 802 -1.70 -13.44 31.81
N ASP A 803 -0.86 -14.02 30.95
CA ASP A 803 -1.17 -15.25 30.21
C ASP A 803 0.12 -15.92 29.68
N THR A 804 0.02 -17.05 28.98
CA THR A 804 1.15 -17.84 28.43
C THR A 804 1.06 -18.01 26.91
N ILE A 805 2.21 -18.25 26.26
CA ILE A 805 2.28 -18.50 24.81
C ILE A 805 1.99 -19.98 24.49
N ASP A 806 1.18 -20.21 23.45
CA ASP A 806 1.00 -21.55 22.85
C ASP A 806 2.07 -21.82 21.78
N TRP A 807 3.18 -22.42 22.20
CA TRP A 807 4.30 -22.74 21.31
C TRP A 807 3.97 -23.84 20.29
N ALA A 808 3.14 -24.81 20.65
CA ALA A 808 2.78 -25.93 19.79
C ALA A 808 1.98 -25.48 18.56
N LEU A 809 1.14 -24.46 18.73
CA LEU A 809 0.40 -23.87 17.61
C LEU A 809 1.32 -23.21 16.59
N ILE A 810 2.36 -22.48 17.04
CA ILE A 810 3.36 -21.85 16.17
C ILE A 810 4.14 -22.92 15.41
N GLU A 811 4.59 -23.96 16.12
CA GLU A 811 5.36 -25.07 15.52
C GLU A 811 4.56 -25.82 14.45
N THR A 812 3.30 -26.17 14.76
CA THR A 812 2.41 -26.92 13.87
C THR A 812 2.13 -26.18 12.56
N HIS A 813 1.92 -24.85 12.64
CA HIS A 813 1.54 -24.03 11.50
C HIS A 813 2.70 -23.23 10.88
N TRP A 814 3.95 -23.52 11.27
CA TRP A 814 5.12 -22.82 10.75
C TRP A 814 5.22 -22.85 9.22
N LYS A 815 4.92 -24.01 8.60
CA LYS A 815 4.91 -24.12 7.13
C LYS A 815 3.88 -23.19 6.49
N ASP A 816 2.70 -23.05 7.10
CA ASP A 816 1.66 -22.16 6.59
C ASP A 816 2.09 -20.68 6.72
N LEU A 817 2.72 -20.30 7.84
CA LEU A 817 3.30 -18.97 8.04
C LEU A 817 4.34 -18.64 6.96
N MET A 818 5.29 -19.56 6.72
CA MET A 818 6.32 -19.38 5.69
C MET A 818 5.74 -19.30 4.29
N ARG A 819 4.76 -20.15 3.96
CA ARG A 819 4.08 -20.16 2.65
C ARG A 819 3.44 -18.80 2.35
N VAL A 820 2.80 -18.19 3.34
CA VAL A 820 2.18 -16.86 3.22
C VAL A 820 3.24 -15.80 2.94
N VAL A 821 4.30 -15.77 3.74
CA VAL A 821 5.35 -14.74 3.66
C VAL A 821 6.15 -14.84 2.35
N LEU A 822 6.48 -16.07 1.92
CA LEU A 822 7.14 -16.32 0.63
C LEU A 822 6.24 -15.94 -0.55
N SER A 823 4.92 -16.12 -0.44
CA SER A 823 3.97 -15.68 -1.46
C SER A 823 3.88 -14.16 -1.56
N ILE A 824 3.97 -13.45 -0.43
CA ILE A 824 4.01 -11.98 -0.39
C ILE A 824 5.29 -11.46 -1.05
N THR A 825 6.45 -12.00 -0.67
CA THR A 825 7.75 -11.56 -1.21
C THR A 825 7.89 -11.89 -2.70
N ALA A 826 7.24 -12.97 -3.16
CA ALA A 826 7.13 -13.30 -4.59
C ALA A 826 6.14 -12.41 -5.36
N GLY A 827 5.40 -11.52 -4.70
CA GLY A 827 4.40 -10.63 -5.32
C GLY A 827 3.15 -11.34 -5.82
N LYS A 828 2.89 -12.58 -5.37
CA LYS A 828 1.70 -13.37 -5.76
C LYS A 828 0.43 -12.85 -5.06
N VAL A 829 0.56 -12.40 -3.81
CA VAL A 829 -0.52 -11.84 -3.01
C VAL A 829 -0.01 -10.60 -2.26
N SER A 830 -0.84 -9.58 -2.07
CA SER A 830 -0.47 -8.41 -1.26
C SER A 830 -0.61 -8.70 0.24
N SER A 831 0.24 -8.05 1.05
CA SER A 831 0.14 -8.11 2.52
C SER A 831 -1.19 -7.57 3.04
N VAL A 832 -1.77 -6.54 2.39
CA VAL A 832 -3.09 -5.98 2.72
C VAL A 832 -4.20 -7.01 2.57
N THR A 833 -4.26 -7.70 1.43
CA THR A 833 -5.30 -8.70 1.16
C THR A 833 -5.26 -9.83 2.19
N LEU A 834 -4.06 -10.27 2.58
CA LEU A 834 -3.90 -11.30 3.60
C LEU A 834 -4.25 -10.79 5.00
N LEU A 835 -3.76 -9.62 5.42
CA LEU A 835 -4.08 -9.07 6.74
C LEU A 835 -5.58 -8.75 6.91
N ARG A 836 -6.30 -8.39 5.84
CA ARG A 836 -7.78 -8.27 5.87
C ARG A 836 -8.44 -9.61 6.19
N LYS A 837 -7.91 -10.71 5.64
CA LYS A 837 -8.40 -12.07 5.86
C LYS A 837 -7.98 -12.63 7.24
N LEU A 838 -6.83 -12.20 7.78
CA LEU A 838 -6.32 -12.53 9.12
C LEU A 838 -6.96 -11.66 10.24
N GLY A 839 -8.28 -11.56 10.25
CA GLY A 839 -9.04 -10.82 11.26
C GLY A 839 -9.54 -11.68 12.43
N ASN A 840 -9.73 -11.07 13.61
CA ASN A 840 -10.23 -11.73 14.83
C ASN A 840 -11.67 -12.29 14.73
N ASN A 841 -12.34 -12.10 13.60
CA ASN A 841 -13.72 -12.53 13.42
C ASN A 841 -13.82 -13.99 12.92
N SER A 842 -12.73 -14.57 12.40
CA SER A 842 -12.73 -15.97 12.00
C SER A 842 -12.37 -16.88 13.17
N ARG A 843 -13.24 -17.86 13.43
CA ARG A 843 -12.99 -18.95 14.38
C ARG A 843 -12.33 -20.16 13.72
N LYS A 844 -12.44 -20.27 12.39
CA LYS A 844 -12.00 -21.41 11.58
C LYS A 844 -10.56 -21.26 11.10
N ASN A 845 -10.11 -20.02 10.93
CA ASN A 845 -8.82 -19.71 10.35
C ASN A 845 -7.66 -20.01 11.33
N ARG A 846 -7.16 -21.24 11.30
CA ARG A 846 -5.98 -21.68 12.08
C ARG A 846 -4.73 -20.86 11.76
N LEU A 847 -4.59 -20.43 10.50
CA LEU A 847 -3.50 -19.55 10.08
C LEU A 847 -3.55 -18.19 10.82
N TYR A 848 -4.74 -17.60 11.00
CA TYR A 848 -4.90 -16.41 11.85
C TYR A 848 -4.45 -16.65 13.29
N GLN A 849 -4.84 -17.79 13.88
CA GLN A 849 -4.46 -18.12 15.25
C GLN A 849 -2.94 -18.26 15.39
N ALA A 850 -2.27 -18.92 14.43
CA ALA A 850 -0.81 -19.03 14.40
C ALA A 850 -0.12 -17.65 14.28
N PHE A 851 -0.58 -16.78 13.36
CA PHE A 851 -0.09 -15.39 13.26
C PHE A 851 -0.31 -14.61 14.55
N ARG A 852 -1.45 -14.82 15.22
CA ARG A 852 -1.77 -14.14 16.48
C ARG A 852 -0.85 -14.60 17.61
N GLU A 853 -0.60 -15.90 17.76
CA GLU A 853 0.28 -16.42 18.82
C GLU A 853 1.74 -16.01 18.60
N LEU A 854 2.28 -16.16 17.38
CA LEU A 854 3.61 -15.62 17.05
C LEU A 854 3.69 -14.11 17.35
N GLY A 855 2.64 -13.38 17.00
CA GLY A 855 2.54 -11.95 17.21
C GLY A 855 2.53 -11.53 18.68
N ARG A 856 2.00 -12.37 19.57
CA ARG A 856 2.02 -12.15 21.01
C ARG A 856 3.45 -12.20 21.53
N VAL A 857 4.27 -13.17 21.08
CA VAL A 857 5.69 -13.28 21.45
C VAL A 857 6.46 -12.01 21.08
N VAL A 858 6.41 -11.63 19.80
CA VAL A 858 7.13 -10.47 19.27
C VAL A 858 6.66 -9.18 19.94
N ARG A 859 5.34 -9.01 20.11
CA ARG A 859 4.77 -7.82 20.75
C ARG A 859 5.17 -7.72 22.22
N THR A 860 5.13 -8.82 22.98
CA THR A 860 5.54 -8.79 24.40
C THR A 860 7.01 -8.43 24.53
N THR A 861 7.88 -9.00 23.68
CA THR A 861 9.30 -8.63 23.64
C THR A 861 9.51 -7.15 23.35
N PHE A 862 8.78 -6.60 22.37
CA PHE A 862 8.81 -5.16 22.08
C PHE A 862 8.33 -4.31 23.27
N LEU A 863 7.19 -4.67 23.88
CA LEU A 863 6.61 -3.92 25.00
C LEU A 863 7.56 -3.86 26.20
N LEU A 864 8.22 -4.98 26.52
CA LEU A 864 9.23 -5.03 27.57
C LEU A 864 10.38 -4.05 27.27
N ARG A 865 10.92 -4.04 26.04
CA ARG A 865 11.96 -3.06 25.66
C ARG A 865 11.45 -1.62 25.71
N TYR A 866 10.23 -1.37 25.24
CA TYR A 866 9.61 -0.04 25.17
C TYR A 866 9.41 0.62 26.54
N ILE A 867 9.06 -0.15 27.57
CA ILE A 867 8.85 0.39 28.92
C ILE A 867 10.17 0.71 29.62
N SER A 868 11.23 -0.04 29.30
CA SER A 868 12.53 0.06 29.98
C SER A 868 13.52 1.01 29.31
N ASP A 869 13.46 1.21 27.99
CA ASP A 869 14.43 1.98 27.20
C ASP A 869 13.90 3.39 26.86
N LEU A 870 14.53 4.44 27.43
CA LEU A 870 14.19 5.84 27.15
C LEU A 870 14.56 6.25 25.72
N ASP A 871 15.75 5.86 25.24
CA ASP A 871 16.26 6.25 23.93
C ASP A 871 15.37 5.70 22.82
N LEU A 872 14.85 4.48 23.00
CA LEU A 872 13.87 3.87 22.10
C LEU A 872 12.60 4.73 22.01
N ARG A 873 12.07 5.21 23.15
CA ARG A 873 10.88 6.07 23.18
C ARG A 873 11.13 7.44 22.55
N GLU A 874 12.29 8.03 22.79
CA GLU A 874 12.68 9.31 22.16
C GLU A 874 12.77 9.17 20.64
N LYS A 875 13.39 8.09 20.14
CA LYS A 875 13.47 7.78 18.70
C LYS A 875 12.10 7.60 18.05
N ILE A 876 11.19 6.86 18.70
CA ILE A 876 9.81 6.67 18.22
C ILE A 876 9.08 8.02 18.16
N THR A 877 9.23 8.85 19.20
CA THR A 877 8.57 10.16 19.28
C THR A 877 9.10 11.13 18.22
N ALA A 878 10.43 11.22 18.06
CA ALA A 878 11.06 12.07 17.06
C ALA A 878 10.62 11.71 15.63
N SER A 879 10.56 10.41 15.31
CA SER A 879 10.11 9.96 13.99
C SER A 879 8.63 10.26 13.75
N THR A 880 7.78 10.11 14.78
CA THR A 880 6.36 10.47 14.69
C THR A 880 6.17 11.96 14.41
N ASN A 881 6.92 12.82 15.10
CA ASN A 881 6.86 14.28 14.87
C ASN A 881 7.25 14.67 13.43
N LYS A 882 8.19 13.94 12.79
CA LYS A 882 8.59 14.19 11.40
C LYS A 882 7.46 13.92 10.41
N VAL A 883 6.67 12.88 10.62
CA VAL A 883 5.49 12.60 9.79
C VAL A 883 4.38 13.61 10.03
N GLU A 884 4.13 14.00 11.28
CA GLU A 884 3.15 15.05 11.58
C GLU A 884 3.52 16.37 10.88
N ALA A 885 4.81 16.74 10.91
CA ALA A 885 5.33 17.91 10.18
C ALA A 885 5.20 17.76 8.66
N TYR A 886 5.48 16.56 8.11
CA TYR A 886 5.26 16.26 6.69
C TYR A 886 3.80 16.46 6.29
N ASN A 887 2.86 15.91 7.06
CA ASN A 887 1.43 16.03 6.79
C ASN A 887 0.98 17.50 6.78
N GLY A 888 1.52 18.32 7.68
CA GLY A 888 1.32 19.78 7.67
C GLY A 888 1.88 20.45 6.39
N PHE A 889 3.08 20.06 5.98
CA PHE A 889 3.75 20.60 4.79
C PHE A 889 3.08 20.18 3.47
N ALA A 890 2.70 18.91 3.33
CA ALA A 890 1.93 18.37 2.20
C ALA A 890 0.57 19.08 2.06
N LYS A 891 -0.13 19.32 3.17
CA LYS A 891 -1.37 20.11 3.20
C LYS A 891 -1.14 21.57 2.78
N TRP A 892 -0.01 22.18 3.15
CA TRP A 892 0.35 23.52 2.70
C TRP A 892 0.56 23.59 1.18
N ASN A 893 1.10 22.53 0.56
CA ASN A 893 1.21 22.40 -0.90
C ASN A 893 -0.15 22.16 -1.58
N PHE A 894 -1.11 21.55 -0.88
CA PHE A 894 -2.44 21.22 -1.39
C PHE A 894 -3.45 22.38 -1.23
N PHE A 895 -3.09 23.58 -1.70
CA PHE A 895 -3.82 24.82 -1.41
C PHE A 895 -5.06 25.10 -2.30
N GLY A 896 -5.23 24.36 -3.39
CA GLY A 896 -6.39 24.48 -4.27
C GLY A 896 -7.64 23.73 -3.77
N GLY A 897 -8.82 24.10 -4.29
CA GLY A 897 -10.06 23.33 -4.11
C GLY A 897 -10.51 23.13 -2.67
N GLU A 898 -10.16 24.06 -1.76
CA GLU A 898 -10.43 23.99 -0.31
C GLU A 898 -9.86 22.73 0.38
N GLY A 899 -8.90 22.06 -0.25
CA GLY A 899 -8.36 20.79 0.23
C GLY A 899 -9.30 19.59 0.12
N VAL A 900 -10.42 19.73 -0.61
CA VAL A 900 -11.40 18.67 -0.82
C VAL A 900 -11.04 17.87 -2.06
N ILE A 901 -11.03 16.53 -1.94
CA ILE A 901 -10.90 15.64 -3.10
C ILE A 901 -12.27 15.52 -3.76
N THR A 902 -12.40 16.07 -4.96
CA THR A 902 -13.71 16.23 -5.64
C THR A 902 -14.10 15.05 -6.52
N ASP A 903 -13.16 14.17 -6.87
CA ASP A 903 -13.41 12.99 -7.69
C ASP A 903 -13.89 11.80 -6.85
N ASN A 904 -14.76 10.98 -7.46
CA ASN A 904 -15.33 9.77 -6.87
C ASN A 904 -14.66 8.49 -7.40
N ASP A 905 -13.80 8.58 -8.41
CA ASP A 905 -12.99 7.46 -8.91
C ASP A 905 -11.81 7.21 -7.95
N PRO A 906 -11.71 6.01 -7.34
CA PRO A 906 -10.57 5.66 -6.48
C PRO A 906 -9.21 5.83 -7.17
N GLU A 907 -9.13 5.63 -8.48
CA GLU A 907 -7.88 5.83 -9.24
C GLU A 907 -7.46 7.30 -9.30
N GLU A 908 -8.43 8.23 -9.43
CA GLU A 908 -8.17 9.66 -9.40
C GLU A 908 -7.88 10.17 -7.98
N GLN A 909 -8.53 9.59 -6.96
CA GLN A 909 -8.23 9.88 -5.56
C GLN A 909 -6.79 9.47 -5.20
N GLU A 910 -6.38 8.25 -5.59
CA GLU A 910 -5.01 7.77 -5.41
C GLU A 910 -3.99 8.66 -6.13
N LYS A 911 -4.27 9.03 -7.39
CA LYS A 911 -3.41 9.95 -8.15
C LYS A 911 -3.29 11.31 -7.46
N THR A 912 -4.37 11.83 -6.87
CA THR A 912 -4.37 13.14 -6.21
C THR A 912 -3.37 13.18 -5.06
N VAL A 913 -3.35 12.14 -4.20
CA VAL A 913 -2.34 12.00 -3.12
C VAL A 913 -0.94 11.91 -3.70
N LYS A 914 -0.73 11.04 -4.69
CA LYS A 914 0.60 10.84 -5.30
C LYS A 914 1.13 12.07 -6.05
N TYR A 915 0.28 12.85 -6.70
CA TYR A 915 0.70 14.12 -7.29
C TYR A 915 1.15 15.10 -6.20
N ASN A 916 0.42 15.16 -5.09
CA ASN A 916 0.79 16.03 -3.98
C ASN A 916 2.14 15.62 -3.39
N ASP A 917 2.40 14.32 -3.22
CA ASP A 917 3.71 13.83 -2.78
C ASP A 917 4.83 14.09 -3.79
N LEU A 918 4.55 13.95 -5.09
CA LEU A 918 5.53 14.27 -6.13
C LEU A 918 5.96 15.74 -6.05
N VAL A 919 5.01 16.66 -5.91
CA VAL A 919 5.31 18.09 -5.74
C VAL A 919 6.01 18.34 -4.40
N THR A 920 5.53 17.73 -3.32
CA THR A 920 6.07 17.89 -1.97
C THR A 920 7.52 17.41 -1.87
N ASN A 921 7.82 16.21 -2.40
CA ASN A 921 9.18 15.67 -2.47
C ASN A 921 10.08 16.48 -3.41
N ALA A 922 9.56 17.04 -4.51
CA ALA A 922 10.34 17.94 -5.36
C ALA A 922 10.76 19.22 -4.62
N ILE A 923 9.86 19.79 -3.81
CA ILE A 923 10.18 20.97 -2.98
C ILE A 923 11.17 20.60 -1.88
N ILE A 924 10.99 19.47 -1.19
CA ILE A 924 11.94 18.96 -0.18
C ILE A 924 13.34 18.81 -0.78
N PHE A 925 13.43 18.23 -1.99
CA PHE A 925 14.69 18.08 -2.68
C PHE A 925 15.32 19.43 -3.05
N SER A 926 14.56 20.36 -3.63
CA SER A 926 15.07 21.70 -3.94
C SER A 926 15.54 22.44 -2.69
N ASN A 927 14.77 22.41 -1.60
CA ASN A 927 15.15 23.03 -0.35
C ASN A 927 16.45 22.42 0.20
N ALA A 928 16.62 21.10 0.15
CA ALA A 928 17.85 20.46 0.59
C ALA A 928 19.07 20.85 -0.27
N VAL A 929 18.88 21.05 -1.58
CA VAL A 929 19.92 21.57 -2.49
C VAL A 929 20.31 22.99 -2.10
N ASP A 930 19.33 23.89 -1.92
CA ASP A 930 19.60 25.29 -1.56
C ASP A 930 20.26 25.38 -0.17
N LEU A 931 19.77 24.60 0.81
CA LEU A 931 20.35 24.51 2.15
C LEU A 931 21.81 24.06 2.12
N THR A 932 22.11 23.03 1.32
CA THR A 932 23.49 22.52 1.18
C THR A 932 24.42 23.60 0.61
N ARG A 933 23.93 24.38 -0.37
CA ARG A 933 24.69 25.48 -0.96
C ARG A 933 24.92 26.61 0.05
N ILE A 934 23.88 27.05 0.75
CA ILE A 934 23.95 28.14 1.73
C ILE A 934 24.87 27.77 2.90
N LEU A 935 24.84 26.52 3.39
CA LEU A 935 25.74 26.06 4.44
C LEU A 935 27.22 26.16 4.02
N ARG A 936 27.54 25.86 2.75
CA ARG A 936 28.89 26.03 2.21
C ARG A 936 29.29 27.49 2.09
N GLU A 937 28.38 28.35 1.63
CA GLU A 937 28.60 29.79 1.55
C GLU A 937 28.88 30.39 2.92
N LEU A 938 28.05 30.06 3.93
CA LEU A 938 28.24 30.48 5.31
C LEU A 938 29.59 29.99 5.87
N ALA A 939 29.94 28.73 5.63
CA ALA A 939 31.24 28.20 6.03
C ALA A 939 32.42 28.96 5.37
N ALA A 940 32.28 29.33 4.09
CA ALA A 940 33.27 30.16 3.40
C ALA A 940 33.33 31.60 3.91
N GLU A 941 32.21 32.14 4.41
CA GLU A 941 32.12 33.44 5.11
C GLU A 941 32.68 33.40 6.55
N GLY A 942 33.18 32.25 7.01
CA GLY A 942 33.80 32.08 8.33
C GLY A 942 32.84 31.63 9.43
N TRP A 943 31.58 31.30 9.10
CA TRP A 943 30.71 30.60 10.04
C TRP A 943 31.24 29.20 10.29
N LYS A 944 30.89 28.66 11.45
CA LYS A 944 31.20 27.27 11.83
C LYS A 944 29.90 26.51 12.12
N PRO A 945 29.16 26.10 11.07
CA PRO A 945 27.91 25.38 11.27
C PRO A 945 28.19 24.03 11.92
N LYS A 946 27.73 23.85 13.15
CA LYS A 946 27.85 22.57 13.86
C LYS A 946 26.84 21.57 13.35
N ARG A 947 27.24 20.30 13.28
CA ARG A 947 26.33 19.20 12.90
C ARG A 947 25.06 19.15 13.77
N GLU A 948 25.19 19.41 15.07
CA GLU A 948 24.07 19.39 16.03
C GLU A 948 23.04 20.49 15.73
N ASP A 949 23.50 21.70 15.39
CA ASP A 949 22.62 22.83 15.07
C ASP A 949 21.87 22.58 13.75
N VAL A 950 22.56 22.01 12.74
CA VAL A 950 21.94 21.63 11.46
C VAL A 950 20.93 20.47 11.62
N ALA A 951 21.17 19.57 12.57
CA ALA A 951 20.26 18.46 12.85
C ALA A 951 18.91 18.90 13.43
N LEU A 952 18.82 20.11 14.01
CA LEU A 952 17.57 20.71 14.50
C LEU A 952 16.71 21.32 13.39
N MET A 953 17.27 21.49 12.19
CA MET A 953 16.58 22.09 11.05
C MET A 953 15.76 21.05 10.28
N SER A 954 14.89 21.53 9.37
CA SER A 954 14.12 20.66 8.47
C SER A 954 14.08 21.21 7.04
N PRO A 955 13.89 20.35 6.02
CA PRO A 955 13.73 20.79 4.64
C PRO A 955 12.33 21.37 4.33
N TYR A 956 11.45 21.50 5.31
CA TYR A 956 10.05 21.96 5.14
C TYR A 956 9.89 23.48 5.17
N MET A 957 10.92 24.24 4.79
CA MET A 957 10.88 25.70 4.77
C MET A 957 9.93 26.21 3.67
N THR A 958 9.03 27.12 4.04
CA THR A 958 7.98 27.64 3.15
C THR A 958 8.07 29.12 2.84
N GLY A 959 8.82 29.91 3.63
CA GLY A 959 8.79 31.38 3.57
C GLY A 959 9.23 31.98 2.23
N HIS A 960 10.14 31.30 1.52
CA HIS A 960 10.69 31.72 0.23
C HIS A 960 9.89 31.19 -0.98
N ILE A 961 8.81 30.43 -0.77
CA ILE A 961 8.10 29.74 -1.85
C ILE A 961 6.79 30.44 -2.20
N LYS A 962 6.66 30.85 -3.47
CA LYS A 962 5.44 31.46 -4.02
C LYS A 962 4.43 30.41 -4.45
N ARG A 963 3.27 30.39 -3.76
CA ARG A 963 2.12 29.50 -4.04
C ARG A 963 0.97 30.14 -4.82
N PHE A 964 0.98 31.44 -5.02
CA PHE A 964 -0.13 32.17 -5.64
C PHE A 964 0.40 33.15 -6.69
N GLY A 965 -0.39 33.39 -7.73
CA GLY A 965 -0.07 34.32 -8.81
C GLY A 965 -0.23 33.69 -10.19
N ASP A 966 0.16 34.45 -11.21
CA ASP A 966 0.31 33.92 -12.56
C ASP A 966 1.56 33.05 -12.66
N TYR A 967 1.44 31.97 -13.41
CA TYR A 967 2.46 30.94 -13.53
C TYR A 967 3.06 30.95 -14.94
N LEU A 968 4.28 31.47 -15.04
CA LEU A 968 5.07 31.39 -16.26
C LEU A 968 5.98 30.17 -16.17
N ILE A 969 5.97 29.34 -17.20
CA ILE A 969 6.85 28.18 -17.30
C ILE A 969 8.03 28.52 -18.21
N ASP A 970 9.24 28.37 -17.68
CA ASP A 970 10.48 28.44 -18.44
C ASP A 970 11.22 27.11 -18.28
N ILE A 971 11.10 26.25 -19.29
CA ILE A 971 11.74 24.93 -19.31
C ILE A 971 13.18 25.00 -19.85
N GLU A 972 13.56 26.11 -20.49
CA GLU A 972 14.88 26.29 -21.08
C GLU A 972 15.86 26.91 -20.07
N ALA A 973 15.35 27.50 -18.98
CA ALA A 973 16.14 27.91 -17.84
C ALA A 973 16.93 26.72 -17.26
N VAL A 974 18.25 26.75 -17.40
CA VAL A 974 19.15 25.73 -16.87
C VAL A 974 19.55 26.12 -15.44
N PRO A 975 19.13 25.38 -14.40
CA PRO A 975 19.61 25.60 -13.05
C PRO A 975 21.09 25.23 -12.91
N GLU A 976 21.77 25.82 -11.93
CA GLU A 976 23.10 25.34 -11.53
C GLU A 976 23.06 23.85 -11.13
N PRO A 977 24.12 23.09 -11.41
CA PRO A 977 24.24 21.73 -10.89
C PRO A 977 24.17 21.72 -9.36
N PHE A 978 23.40 20.79 -8.79
CA PHE A 978 23.32 20.68 -7.34
C PHE A 978 24.62 20.10 -6.75
N VAL A 979 24.99 20.60 -5.58
CA VAL A 979 26.19 20.18 -4.85
C VAL A 979 25.83 19.11 -3.82
N VAL A 980 26.64 18.05 -3.74
CA VAL A 980 26.40 16.90 -2.85
C VAL A 980 27.06 17.08 -1.48
N GLU A 981 28.25 17.64 -1.45
CA GLU A 981 29.08 17.73 -0.24
C GLU A 981 28.63 18.85 0.69
N LEU A 982 28.68 18.57 1.99
CA LEU A 982 28.46 19.53 3.07
C LEU A 982 29.79 20.11 3.58
N ALA A 983 29.74 21.34 4.08
CA ALA A 983 30.81 21.95 4.88
C ALA A 983 30.28 22.20 6.30
N LEU A 984 30.69 21.38 7.26
CA LEU A 984 30.32 21.47 8.68
C LEU A 984 31.59 21.43 9.55
N GLU A 985 31.52 21.98 10.77
CA GLU A 985 32.56 21.84 11.81
C GLU A 985 32.47 20.48 12.53
#